data_AF-A0A1H0YDZ7-F1
#
_entry.id   AF-A0A1H0YDZ7-F1
#
_cell.length_a   1.000
_cell.length_b   1.000
_cell.length_c   1.000
_cell.angle_alpha   90.00
_cell.angle_beta   90.00
_cell.angle_gamma   90.00
#
_symmetry.space_group_name_H-M   'P 1'
#
loop_
_entity.id
_entity.type
_entity.pdbx_description
1 polymer ?
#
loop_
_entity_poly.entity_id
_entity_poly.type
_entity_poly.pdbx_seq_one_letter_code
_entity_poly.pdbx_strand_id
1 'polypeptide(L)'
;MPPRIRTRVGRTLAALALAAAAALLAAPAAAASTPPGTAAEPAAATGISDGAALQDGLWFGPELDWGSDGPDGYADRLGETAATYAVRLSYPLDDRARQDWSRAATAASAQGAVLVLSMEPRVALADLTGDDAAAFTAMLDRMHDDYGTHHLVRFAPEMNGSWTTWGQQPREFVRAFETVADAVHAGGSGAEMVWAPSYGAGYPFERADGRLEDLTAADLRALDTDGDGLLTESDDPYGPYYPDPDAVDRVGLTMFYFGKGEAGAAAGRDVPLETNSAPDDGEVAARLDERWGYTVPQTSTFYDRFALGENRDLLLDTGALYDFSLPGDDELAVKQGWWRQVFASLPSHPRITAITWLETVREEAEAGSQEVDWRATGSDELADALRDDLSALGEVQWSPITAVITAEQGAASTVQVRQGNDEMNWITGTAAVLAVAFVISGLVGRLLPSWRYPDDSATRDLRIDMVRGFVIIVVVVTHIEVLSPYSLASLNVIGAITGAELFVVLSGIVLGMVFPAAIKRGGEWAAAVAAWGRARKQYLVALAVILLIFAVSFVPFVDASAIMTFTDRGTGEDGTTTTGRVYDLYPNADRLLDYPPPWYAVRQLLLLEMGPWPFNIMGLFVVLSLAYPALMWLIRRRMWWVVLLGSWGLYALHIVRPDLAPLPSQFNAVFPLLAWQVLFTHGLVIGYYRRQIIRALTSTPGKILVGVFVVGYAGFLVYLWAGDSFGFEPAPFPADLYRMLYDSGYPRIDLHWGRLLDLVLVMASSYAVLTVAWKPINAVMGWLWIPLGQASLYVFIVHVFFVLAVANIPGLDRQSFWQGTLVHTAVIAAIYFMVRKRFLFSVIPR
;
A
#
# COMPACT_ATOMS: atom_id res chain seq x y z
N MET A 1 -37.59 45.53 32.65
CA MET A 1 -36.25 45.88 32.13
C MET A 1 -36.40 46.89 30.99
N PRO A 2 -35.71 48.04 31.00
CA PRO A 2 -35.84 49.06 29.95
C PRO A 2 -35.40 48.55 28.56
N PRO A 3 -36.00 49.06 27.46
CA PRO A 3 -35.71 48.59 26.09
C PRO A 3 -34.25 48.80 25.65
N ARG A 4 -33.54 49.79 26.21
CA ARG A 4 -32.10 50.01 25.97
C ARG A 4 -31.18 48.97 26.61
N ILE A 5 -31.64 48.32 27.69
CA ILE A 5 -30.90 47.23 28.35
C ILE A 5 -31.12 45.92 27.57
N ARG A 6 -32.32 45.68 27.04
CA ARG A 6 -32.61 44.53 26.15
C ARG A 6 -31.76 44.53 24.87
N THR A 7 -31.49 45.69 24.27
CA THR A 7 -30.67 45.79 23.05
C THR A 7 -29.17 45.66 23.30
N ARG A 8 -28.66 46.17 24.44
CA ARG A 8 -27.25 45.94 24.84
C ARG A 8 -27.03 44.49 25.27
N VAL A 9 -27.88 43.93 26.13
CA VAL A 9 -27.83 42.52 26.54
C VAL A 9 -28.02 41.60 25.34
N GLY A 10 -28.90 41.94 24.40
CA GLY A 10 -29.08 41.21 23.14
C GLY A 10 -27.83 41.23 22.24
N ARG A 11 -27.08 42.33 22.19
CA ARG A 11 -25.79 42.42 21.47
C ARG A 11 -24.66 41.66 22.16
N THR A 12 -24.57 41.73 23.49
CA THR A 12 -23.56 40.98 24.26
C THR A 12 -23.84 39.48 24.25
N LEU A 13 -25.10 39.07 24.36
CA LEU A 13 -25.52 37.67 24.21
C LEU A 13 -25.38 37.19 22.78
N ALA A 14 -25.58 38.07 21.79
CA ALA A 14 -25.30 37.75 20.41
C ALA A 14 -23.81 37.51 20.19
N ALA A 15 -22.94 38.36 20.74
CA ALA A 15 -21.50 38.17 20.73
C ALA A 15 -21.09 36.90 21.49
N LEU A 16 -21.72 36.57 22.62
CA LEU A 16 -21.46 35.33 23.38
C LEU A 16 -21.98 34.08 22.69
N ALA A 17 -23.10 34.14 21.97
CA ALA A 17 -23.63 33.01 21.19
C ALA A 17 -22.89 32.81 19.87
N LEU A 18 -22.44 33.90 19.23
CA LEU A 18 -21.49 33.86 18.11
C LEU A 18 -20.12 33.41 18.60
N ALA A 19 -19.68 33.80 19.80
CA ALA A 19 -18.45 33.31 20.41
C ALA A 19 -18.58 31.88 20.91
N ALA A 20 -19.76 31.40 21.32
CA ALA A 20 -20.01 30.00 21.66
C ALA A 20 -20.15 29.13 20.41
N ALA A 21 -20.73 29.65 19.33
CA ALA A 21 -20.73 29.01 18.02
C ALA A 21 -19.33 29.03 17.38
N ALA A 22 -18.58 30.12 17.53
CA ALA A 22 -17.19 30.21 17.15
C ALA A 22 -16.30 29.37 18.07
N ALA A 23 -16.60 29.24 19.36
CA ALA A 23 -15.91 28.30 20.28
C ALA A 23 -16.23 26.85 19.90
N LEU A 24 -17.47 26.53 19.50
CA LEU A 24 -17.80 25.25 18.87
C LEU A 24 -16.98 24.96 17.60
N LEU A 25 -16.38 25.99 16.98
CA LEU A 25 -15.69 25.94 15.69
C LEU A 25 -14.20 26.35 15.75
N ALA A 26 -13.71 26.85 16.88
CA ALA A 26 -12.40 27.50 17.04
C ALA A 26 -11.89 27.52 18.50
N ALA A 27 -12.62 26.97 19.48
CA ALA A 27 -12.21 26.99 20.89
C ALA A 27 -10.81 26.46 21.21
N PRO A 28 -10.16 25.59 20.43
CA PRO A 28 -9.06 24.89 21.04
C PRO A 28 -7.69 25.44 20.54
N ALA A 29 -7.70 26.55 19.78
CA ALA A 29 -6.49 27.31 19.42
C ALA A 29 -5.89 28.15 20.58
N ALA A 30 -6.59 28.33 21.70
CA ALA A 30 -6.19 29.26 22.75
C ALA A 30 -5.27 28.67 23.84
N ALA A 31 -4.94 27.38 23.80
CA ALA A 31 -4.06 26.73 24.78
C ALA A 31 -2.57 26.70 24.38
N ALA A 32 -2.20 27.24 23.21
CA ALA A 32 -0.85 27.21 22.66
C ALA A 32 0.09 28.30 23.22
N SER A 33 0.23 28.39 24.53
CA SER A 33 1.29 29.20 25.16
C SER A 33 1.98 28.43 26.26
N THR A 34 2.67 27.36 25.87
CA THR A 34 3.73 26.74 26.68
C THR A 34 4.99 26.70 25.81
N PRO A 35 6.15 27.16 26.31
CA PRO A 35 7.39 27.13 25.52
C PRO A 35 7.78 25.67 25.21
N PRO A 36 8.52 25.40 24.12
CA PRO A 36 9.02 24.07 23.83
C PRO A 36 9.94 23.63 24.98
N GLY A 37 9.52 22.61 25.72
CA GLY A 37 10.37 21.89 26.66
C GLY A 37 11.52 21.25 25.88
N THR A 38 12.73 21.44 26.38
CA THR A 38 13.98 20.85 25.90
C THR A 38 13.79 19.41 25.44
N ALA A 39 14.04 19.17 24.16
CA ALA A 39 14.11 17.85 23.57
C ALA A 39 15.08 16.99 24.38
N ALA A 40 14.56 15.93 24.99
CA ALA A 40 15.40 14.84 25.47
C ALA A 40 16.03 14.17 24.25
N GLU A 41 17.34 13.94 24.31
CA GLU A 41 18.06 13.16 23.30
C GLU A 41 17.31 11.86 22.99
N PRO A 42 17.16 11.48 21.71
CA PRO A 42 16.60 10.18 21.38
C PRO A 42 17.53 9.10 21.96
N ALA A 43 17.01 8.34 22.92
CA ALA A 43 17.62 7.11 23.35
C ALA A 43 17.81 6.23 22.11
N ALA A 44 19.04 5.76 21.92
CA ALA A 44 19.47 4.96 20.80
C ALA A 44 18.39 3.96 20.37
N ALA A 45 17.94 4.10 19.13
CA ALA A 45 17.23 3.04 18.44
C ALA A 45 18.09 1.80 18.55
N THR A 46 17.56 0.75 19.17
CA THR A 46 18.05 -0.60 18.94
C THR A 46 17.77 -0.88 17.47
N GLY A 47 18.77 -0.59 16.64
CA GLY A 47 18.80 -1.04 15.27
C GLY A 47 18.50 -2.53 15.28
N ILE A 48 17.62 -2.94 14.37
CA ILE A 48 17.57 -4.32 13.93
C ILE A 48 18.98 -4.57 13.40
N SER A 49 19.77 -5.28 14.19
CA SER A 49 21.15 -5.61 13.91
C SER A 49 21.22 -6.42 12.63
N ASP A 50 21.99 -5.86 11.69
CA ASP A 50 23.03 -6.51 10.89
C ASP A 50 22.63 -7.71 10.02
N GLY A 51 22.95 -7.57 8.71
CA GLY A 51 22.84 -8.57 7.66
C GLY A 51 23.73 -9.82 7.87
N ALA A 52 23.48 -10.55 8.95
CA ALA A 52 24.05 -11.87 9.18
C ALA A 52 22.93 -12.89 9.45
N ALA A 53 22.82 -13.84 8.51
CA ALA A 53 21.95 -15.03 8.47
C ALA A 53 20.47 -14.79 8.05
N LEU A 54 20.25 -14.41 6.79
CA LEU A 54 18.94 -14.56 6.11
C LEU A 54 18.69 -15.98 5.57
N GLN A 55 19.68 -16.89 5.60
CA GLN A 55 19.60 -18.21 4.96
C GLN A 55 19.66 -19.37 5.95
N ASP A 56 18.52 -20.07 6.10
CA ASP A 56 18.39 -21.37 6.78
C ASP A 56 17.99 -22.51 5.79
N GLY A 57 17.98 -22.25 4.47
CA GLY A 57 17.56 -23.22 3.44
C GLY A 57 17.86 -22.80 1.99
N LEU A 58 17.43 -23.64 1.04
CA LEU A 58 17.60 -23.43 -0.41
C LEU A 58 16.57 -22.43 -0.93
N TRP A 59 17.04 -21.36 -1.56
CA TRP A 59 16.19 -20.42 -2.28
C TRP A 59 15.96 -20.90 -3.71
N PHE A 60 14.69 -21.04 -4.11
CA PHE A 60 14.31 -21.37 -5.48
C PHE A 60 13.39 -20.30 -6.05
N GLY A 61 13.62 -19.90 -7.29
CA GLY A 61 12.72 -19.00 -7.97
C GLY A 61 12.99 -18.80 -9.46
N PRO A 62 12.06 -18.18 -10.18
CA PRO A 62 12.16 -18.02 -11.62
C PRO A 62 12.87 -16.73 -12.04
N GLU A 63 13.48 -16.77 -13.22
CA GLU A 63 13.69 -15.61 -14.06
C GLU A 63 12.51 -15.48 -15.03
N LEU A 64 11.59 -14.59 -14.69
CA LEU A 64 10.34 -14.39 -15.44
C LEU A 64 10.55 -13.53 -16.67
N ASP A 65 9.75 -13.77 -17.70
CA ASP A 65 9.40 -12.72 -18.65
C ASP A 65 8.38 -11.76 -18.00
N TRP A 66 8.89 -10.71 -17.36
CA TRP A 66 8.09 -9.68 -16.70
C TRP A 66 7.13 -8.92 -17.66
N GLY A 67 7.31 -9.06 -18.97
CA GLY A 67 6.39 -8.52 -19.97
C GLY A 67 5.11 -9.34 -20.13
N SER A 68 5.16 -10.64 -19.88
CA SER A 68 4.04 -11.57 -20.08
C SER A 68 3.56 -12.26 -18.79
N ASP A 69 4.36 -12.22 -17.72
CA ASP A 69 4.08 -12.89 -16.45
C ASP A 69 4.46 -12.03 -15.24
N GLY A 70 4.21 -12.52 -14.03
CA GLY A 70 4.62 -11.89 -12.78
C GLY A 70 4.57 -12.82 -11.58
N PRO A 71 5.03 -12.36 -10.40
CA PRO A 71 5.09 -13.17 -9.19
C PRO A 71 3.78 -13.89 -8.83
N ASP A 72 2.64 -13.20 -8.92
CA ASP A 72 1.33 -13.80 -8.62
C ASP A 72 0.95 -14.89 -9.63
N GLY A 73 1.23 -14.65 -10.91
CA GLY A 73 0.96 -15.61 -11.98
C GLY A 73 1.79 -16.87 -11.85
N TYR A 74 3.07 -16.74 -11.45
CA TYR A 74 3.94 -17.87 -11.16
C TYR A 74 3.48 -18.65 -9.92
N ALA A 75 3.17 -17.95 -8.83
CA ALA A 75 2.73 -18.57 -7.59
C ALA A 75 1.40 -19.32 -7.76
N ASP A 76 0.46 -18.78 -8.55
CA ASP A 76 -0.80 -19.45 -8.89
C ASP A 76 -0.58 -20.77 -9.66
N ARG A 77 0.40 -20.81 -10.57
CA ARG A 77 0.71 -22.02 -11.36
C ARG A 77 1.45 -23.07 -10.53
N LEU A 78 2.48 -22.66 -9.79
CA LEU A 78 3.27 -23.57 -8.95
C LEU A 78 2.47 -24.05 -7.73
N GLY A 79 1.56 -23.22 -7.21
CA GLY A 79 0.84 -23.45 -5.95
C GLY A 79 1.66 -23.09 -4.69
N GLU A 80 2.85 -22.52 -4.87
CA GLU A 80 3.74 -22.06 -3.80
C GLU A 80 4.37 -20.70 -4.18
N THR A 81 4.82 -19.93 -3.19
CA THR A 81 5.42 -18.60 -3.42
C THR A 81 6.95 -18.69 -3.47
N ALA A 82 7.54 -18.37 -4.61
CA ALA A 82 8.98 -18.47 -4.83
C ALA A 82 9.79 -17.58 -3.86
N ALA A 83 11.01 -18.03 -3.52
CA ALA A 83 11.93 -17.30 -2.64
C ALA A 83 12.54 -16.08 -3.33
N THR A 84 12.82 -16.22 -4.63
CA THR A 84 13.50 -15.22 -5.45
C THR A 84 12.73 -14.95 -6.75
N TYR A 85 12.87 -13.74 -7.28
CA TYR A 85 12.48 -13.43 -8.65
C TYR A 85 13.61 -12.68 -9.35
N ALA A 86 14.07 -13.21 -10.49
CA ALA A 86 15.10 -12.55 -11.27
C ALA A 86 14.50 -11.61 -12.33
N VAL A 87 15.10 -10.43 -12.48
CA VAL A 87 14.72 -9.40 -13.45
C VAL A 87 15.95 -8.91 -14.20
N ARG A 88 15.83 -8.73 -15.52
CA ARG A 88 16.88 -8.16 -16.37
C ARG A 88 16.66 -6.67 -16.55
N LEU A 89 17.68 -5.86 -16.26
CA LEU A 89 17.62 -4.40 -16.42
C LEU A 89 18.83 -3.90 -17.19
N SER A 90 18.64 -2.82 -17.95
CA SER A 90 19.75 -2.13 -18.62
C SER A 90 20.66 -1.43 -17.62
N TYR A 91 21.97 -1.45 -17.89
CA TYR A 91 22.97 -0.70 -17.16
C TYR A 91 23.83 0.15 -18.12
N PRO A 92 24.05 1.45 -17.86
CA PRO A 92 23.49 2.27 -16.78
C PRO A 92 21.96 2.36 -16.83
N LEU A 93 21.34 2.71 -15.69
CA LEU A 93 19.89 2.77 -15.57
C LEU A 93 19.28 3.86 -16.47
N ASP A 94 18.47 3.44 -17.43
CA ASP A 94 17.56 4.33 -18.16
C ASP A 94 16.19 4.46 -17.44
N ASP A 95 15.32 5.32 -17.95
CA ASP A 95 14.00 5.56 -17.34
C ASP A 95 13.11 4.31 -17.35
N ARG A 96 13.28 3.43 -18.35
CA ARG A 96 12.52 2.18 -18.43
C ARG A 96 13.01 1.19 -17.40
N ALA A 97 14.33 0.99 -17.26
CA ALA A 97 14.90 0.13 -16.23
C ALA A 97 14.49 0.56 -14.81
N ARG A 98 14.43 1.87 -14.52
CA ARG A 98 13.93 2.36 -13.23
C ARG A 98 12.47 2.00 -12.99
N GLN A 99 11.62 2.10 -14.00
CA GLN A 99 10.20 1.74 -13.92
C GLN A 99 10.02 0.22 -13.77
N ASP A 100 10.74 -0.56 -14.57
CA ASP A 100 10.71 -2.02 -14.55
C ASP A 100 11.18 -2.55 -13.20
N TRP A 101 12.23 -1.96 -12.62
CA TRP A 101 12.68 -2.28 -11.27
C TRP A 101 11.64 -1.90 -10.21
N SER A 102 11.09 -0.69 -10.23
CA SER A 102 10.09 -0.28 -9.24
C SER A 102 8.86 -1.20 -9.26
N ARG A 103 8.42 -1.63 -10.45
CA ARG A 103 7.35 -2.64 -10.60
C ARG A 103 7.75 -4.00 -10.03
N ALA A 104 8.96 -4.48 -10.34
CA ALA A 104 9.47 -5.74 -9.82
C ALA A 104 9.62 -5.71 -8.28
N ALA A 105 10.14 -4.62 -7.72
CA ALA A 105 10.32 -4.44 -6.28
C ALA A 105 8.97 -4.41 -5.56
N THR A 106 7.99 -3.69 -6.09
CA THR A 106 6.63 -3.67 -5.55
C THR A 106 6.03 -5.08 -5.56
N ALA A 107 6.09 -5.79 -6.69
CA ALA A 107 5.52 -7.14 -6.81
C ALA A 107 6.23 -8.18 -5.92
N ALA A 108 7.56 -8.16 -5.86
CA ALA A 108 8.34 -9.06 -5.01
C ALA A 108 8.11 -8.77 -3.51
N SER A 109 8.03 -7.49 -3.11
CA SER A 109 7.77 -7.10 -1.71
C SER A 109 6.40 -7.56 -1.20
N ALA A 110 5.39 -7.62 -2.07
CA ALA A 110 4.05 -8.12 -1.73
C ALA A 110 4.07 -9.61 -1.37
N GLN A 111 5.06 -10.36 -1.86
CA GLN A 111 5.28 -11.77 -1.55
C GLN A 111 6.39 -11.99 -0.53
N GLY A 112 7.18 -10.95 -0.20
CA GLY A 112 8.36 -11.08 0.65
C GLY A 112 9.52 -11.79 -0.03
N ALA A 113 9.58 -11.78 -1.36
CA ALA A 113 10.62 -12.43 -2.14
C ALA A 113 11.87 -11.53 -2.32
N VAL A 114 13.03 -12.16 -2.51
CA VAL A 114 14.30 -11.49 -2.84
C VAL A 114 14.35 -11.20 -4.34
N LEU A 115 14.89 -10.06 -4.75
CA LEU A 115 15.09 -9.75 -6.17
C LEU A 115 16.51 -10.07 -6.62
N VAL A 116 16.63 -10.81 -7.73
CA VAL A 116 17.91 -10.98 -8.43
C VAL A 116 17.97 -10.00 -9.59
N LEU A 117 18.76 -8.95 -9.45
CA LEU A 117 18.92 -7.89 -10.43
C LEU A 117 20.03 -8.25 -11.42
N SER A 118 19.65 -8.63 -12.63
CA SER A 118 20.59 -8.96 -13.71
C SER A 118 20.90 -7.73 -14.55
N MET A 119 22.03 -7.09 -14.26
CA MET A 119 22.40 -5.81 -14.87
C MET A 119 23.13 -6.05 -16.18
N GLU A 120 22.51 -5.63 -17.29
CA GLU A 120 23.03 -5.82 -18.65
C GLU A 120 23.65 -4.51 -19.19
N PRO A 121 24.99 -4.42 -19.31
CA PRO A 121 25.65 -3.28 -19.94
C PRO A 121 25.11 -3.00 -21.35
N ARG A 122 24.62 -1.78 -21.57
CA ARG A 122 24.17 -1.28 -22.88
C ARG A 122 25.19 -0.37 -23.56
N VAL A 123 26.26 -0.01 -22.86
CA VAL A 123 27.40 0.77 -23.34
C VAL A 123 28.69 -0.04 -23.16
N ALA A 124 29.79 0.43 -23.74
CA ALA A 124 31.08 -0.24 -23.56
C ALA A 124 31.48 -0.23 -22.07
N LEU A 125 32.06 -1.32 -21.57
CA LEU A 125 32.48 -1.43 -20.17
C LEU A 125 33.45 -0.31 -19.77
N ALA A 126 34.32 0.13 -20.68
CA ALA A 126 35.25 1.25 -20.48
C ALA A 126 34.56 2.60 -20.24
N ASP A 127 33.31 2.77 -20.72
CA ASP A 127 32.54 4.01 -20.59
C ASP A 127 31.75 4.07 -19.27
N LEU A 128 31.68 2.96 -18.51
CA LEU A 128 30.99 2.93 -17.22
C LEU A 128 31.76 3.69 -16.14
N THR A 129 31.06 4.57 -15.44
CA THR A 129 31.63 5.52 -14.48
C THR A 129 31.16 5.27 -13.05
N GLY A 130 31.85 5.88 -12.08
CA GLY A 130 31.39 5.90 -10.69
C GLY A 130 30.06 6.64 -10.49
N ASP A 131 29.71 7.58 -11.37
CA ASP A 131 28.41 8.28 -11.31
C ASP A 131 27.26 7.32 -11.67
N ASP A 132 27.47 6.41 -12.62
CA ASP A 132 26.50 5.35 -12.96
C ASP A 132 26.29 4.42 -11.76
N ALA A 133 27.38 4.01 -11.10
CA ALA A 133 27.34 3.15 -9.92
C ALA A 133 26.67 3.84 -8.72
N ALA A 134 26.91 5.15 -8.52
CA ALA A 134 26.25 5.94 -7.50
C ALA A 134 24.73 6.10 -7.77
N ALA A 135 24.34 6.32 -9.02
CA ALA A 135 22.93 6.39 -9.41
C ALA A 135 22.21 5.05 -9.22
N PHE A 136 22.89 3.94 -9.51
CA PHE A 136 22.40 2.59 -9.26
C PHE A 136 22.23 2.32 -7.75
N THR A 137 23.23 2.65 -6.95
CA THR A 137 23.20 2.49 -5.48
C THR A 137 22.10 3.34 -4.84
N ALA A 138 21.90 4.59 -5.29
CA ALA A 138 20.80 5.42 -4.81
C ALA A 138 19.42 4.82 -5.12
N MET A 139 19.30 4.03 -6.20
CA MET A 139 18.09 3.29 -6.51
C MET A 139 17.96 2.04 -5.63
N LEU A 140 19.05 1.30 -5.36
CA LEU A 140 19.07 0.18 -4.41
C LEU A 140 18.57 0.62 -3.03
N ASP A 141 19.16 1.68 -2.48
CA ASP A 141 18.81 2.23 -1.17
C ASP A 141 17.34 2.66 -1.14
N ARG A 142 16.87 3.33 -2.20
CA ARG A 142 15.45 3.72 -2.30
C ARG A 142 14.53 2.51 -2.29
N MET A 143 14.79 1.49 -3.11
CA MET A 143 13.91 0.31 -3.18
C MET A 143 13.92 -0.47 -1.86
N HIS A 144 15.08 -0.56 -1.21
CA HIS A 144 15.20 -1.15 0.12
C HIS A 144 14.40 -0.37 1.17
N ASP A 145 14.56 0.95 1.23
CA ASP A 145 13.86 1.82 2.20
C ASP A 145 12.34 1.86 1.96
N ASP A 146 11.91 1.98 0.70
CA ASP A 146 10.50 2.14 0.34
C ASP A 146 9.71 0.83 0.51
N TYR A 147 10.31 -0.32 0.17
CA TYR A 147 9.62 -1.61 0.04
C TYR A 147 10.15 -2.71 0.97
N GLY A 148 11.28 -2.51 1.66
CA GLY A 148 11.91 -3.54 2.50
C GLY A 148 12.46 -4.73 1.71
N THR A 149 12.79 -4.55 0.42
CA THR A 149 13.30 -5.62 -0.44
C THR A 149 14.79 -5.88 -0.20
N HIS A 150 15.19 -7.15 -0.34
CA HIS A 150 16.59 -7.57 -0.42
C HIS A 150 16.97 -7.82 -1.88
N HIS A 151 18.20 -7.49 -2.26
CA HIS A 151 18.64 -7.56 -3.66
C HIS A 151 19.95 -8.35 -3.81
N LEU A 152 19.99 -9.27 -4.78
CA LEU A 152 21.20 -9.90 -5.30
C LEU A 152 21.55 -9.23 -6.64
N VAL A 153 22.70 -8.57 -6.73
CA VAL A 153 23.14 -7.80 -7.90
C VAL A 153 24.03 -8.67 -8.78
N ARG A 154 23.46 -9.25 -9.83
CA ARG A 154 24.17 -10.02 -10.85
C ARG A 154 24.61 -9.10 -11.99
N PHE A 155 25.78 -8.47 -11.84
CA PHE A 155 26.31 -7.51 -12.82
C PHE A 155 27.01 -8.19 -13.99
N ALA A 156 26.60 -7.86 -15.22
CA ALA A 156 27.20 -8.32 -16.48
C ALA A 156 27.45 -9.85 -16.49
N PRO A 157 26.40 -10.68 -16.26
CA PRO A 157 26.56 -12.14 -16.22
C PRO A 157 27.08 -12.71 -17.53
N GLU A 158 27.61 -13.93 -17.50
CA GLU A 158 28.12 -14.66 -18.67
C GLU A 158 29.22 -13.89 -19.42
N MET A 159 30.01 -13.10 -18.69
CA MET A 159 31.11 -12.28 -19.20
C MET A 159 32.23 -13.08 -19.88
N ASN A 160 32.34 -14.38 -19.60
CA ASN A 160 33.29 -15.28 -20.26
C ASN A 160 32.76 -15.84 -21.60
N GLY A 161 31.48 -15.66 -21.90
CA GLY A 161 30.86 -16.03 -23.17
C GLY A 161 31.09 -14.98 -24.27
N SER A 162 30.81 -15.37 -25.52
CA SER A 162 31.04 -14.52 -26.70
C SER A 162 29.75 -13.87 -27.26
N TRP A 163 28.58 -14.27 -26.76
CA TRP A 163 27.25 -13.82 -27.23
C TRP A 163 26.73 -12.54 -26.56
N THR A 164 27.49 -11.97 -25.61
CA THR A 164 27.13 -10.71 -24.94
C THR A 164 28.07 -9.59 -25.37
N THR A 165 27.57 -8.34 -25.38
CA THR A 165 28.38 -7.18 -25.79
C THR A 165 29.49 -6.83 -24.81
N TRP A 166 29.38 -7.29 -23.56
CA TRP A 166 30.40 -7.17 -22.51
C TRP A 166 31.28 -8.42 -22.39
N GLY A 167 30.98 -9.47 -23.15
CA GLY A 167 31.70 -10.73 -23.15
C GLY A 167 33.16 -10.59 -23.59
N GLN A 168 33.98 -11.55 -23.15
CA GLN A 168 35.39 -11.71 -23.52
C GLN A 168 36.29 -10.51 -23.20
N GLN A 169 35.91 -9.64 -22.26
CA GLN A 169 36.66 -8.44 -21.87
C GLN A 169 37.12 -8.50 -20.41
N PRO A 170 38.06 -9.39 -20.04
CA PRO A 170 38.38 -9.69 -18.63
C PRO A 170 38.79 -8.45 -17.83
N ARG A 171 39.66 -7.60 -18.39
CA ARG A 171 40.21 -6.43 -17.69
C ARG A 171 39.16 -5.35 -17.44
N GLU A 172 38.36 -5.02 -18.46
CA GLU A 172 37.31 -4.01 -18.33
C GLU A 172 36.12 -4.53 -17.52
N PHE A 173 35.84 -5.83 -17.59
CA PHE A 173 34.84 -6.48 -16.73
C PHE A 173 35.23 -6.35 -15.26
N VAL A 174 36.44 -6.78 -14.87
CA VAL A 174 36.90 -6.72 -13.47
C VAL A 174 36.86 -5.27 -12.97
N ARG A 175 37.37 -4.31 -13.74
CA ARG A 175 37.32 -2.88 -13.40
C ARG A 175 35.88 -2.40 -13.15
N ALA A 176 34.96 -2.72 -14.06
CA ALA A 176 33.57 -2.28 -13.96
C ALA A 176 32.84 -2.97 -12.81
N PHE A 177 33.05 -4.27 -12.60
CA PHE A 177 32.48 -5.03 -11.50
C PHE A 177 32.92 -4.46 -10.15
N GLU A 178 34.22 -4.24 -9.95
CA GLU A 178 34.76 -3.64 -8.72
C GLU A 178 34.22 -2.23 -8.48
N THR A 179 34.08 -1.41 -9.53
CA THR A 179 33.48 -0.06 -9.42
C THR A 179 32.03 -0.11 -8.93
N VAL A 180 31.25 -1.09 -9.39
CA VAL A 180 29.85 -1.27 -8.95
C VAL A 180 29.83 -1.85 -7.53
N ALA A 181 30.66 -2.85 -7.24
CA ALA A 181 30.75 -3.47 -5.92
C ALA A 181 31.11 -2.45 -4.82
N ASP A 182 32.13 -1.63 -5.05
CA ASP A 182 32.54 -0.56 -4.13
C ASP A 182 31.38 0.39 -3.80
N ALA A 183 30.57 0.74 -4.81
CA ALA A 183 29.41 1.62 -4.62
C ALA A 183 28.29 0.92 -3.84
N VAL A 184 27.98 -0.34 -4.19
CA VAL A 184 26.95 -1.15 -3.54
C VAL A 184 27.29 -1.39 -2.06
N HIS A 185 28.54 -1.79 -1.76
CA HIS A 185 29.02 -2.03 -0.39
C HIS A 185 29.11 -0.75 0.45
N ALA A 186 29.29 0.42 -0.18
CA ALA A 186 29.22 1.71 0.50
C ALA A 186 27.78 2.19 0.78
N GLY A 187 26.78 1.59 0.12
CA GLY A 187 25.36 1.90 0.27
C GLY A 187 24.72 1.37 1.56
N GLY A 188 23.45 1.72 1.79
CA GLY A 188 22.68 1.32 2.97
C GLY A 188 21.77 0.10 2.76
N SER A 189 21.54 -0.31 1.52
CA SER A 189 20.58 -1.36 1.15
C SER A 189 20.92 -2.79 1.60
N GLY A 190 22.18 -3.06 1.95
CA GLY A 190 22.65 -4.41 2.28
C GLY A 190 22.63 -5.40 1.10
N ALA A 191 22.58 -4.92 -0.15
CA ALA A 191 22.57 -5.76 -1.34
C ALA A 191 23.88 -6.56 -1.52
N GLU A 192 23.77 -7.77 -2.09
CA GLU A 192 24.90 -8.68 -2.32
C GLU A 192 25.33 -8.68 -3.79
N MET A 193 26.61 -8.51 -4.07
CA MET A 193 27.19 -8.63 -5.40
C MET A 193 27.38 -10.09 -5.81
N VAL A 194 26.88 -10.45 -7.01
CA VAL A 194 26.94 -11.80 -7.58
C VAL A 194 27.83 -11.84 -8.82
N TRP A 195 28.95 -12.58 -8.75
CA TRP A 195 29.83 -12.83 -9.90
C TRP A 195 29.43 -14.13 -10.61
N ALA A 196 28.82 -14.03 -11.81
CA ALA A 196 28.14 -15.16 -12.47
C ALA A 196 28.66 -15.44 -13.90
N PRO A 197 29.72 -16.24 -14.09
CA PRO A 197 30.12 -16.73 -15.40
C PRO A 197 29.21 -17.83 -15.96
N SER A 198 29.35 -18.09 -17.26
CA SER A 198 28.77 -19.25 -17.95
C SER A 198 29.66 -20.49 -17.79
N TYR A 199 29.05 -21.68 -17.79
CA TYR A 199 29.76 -22.96 -17.75
C TYR A 199 30.82 -23.07 -18.87
N GLY A 200 32.05 -23.44 -18.51
CA GLY A 200 33.25 -23.24 -19.32
C GLY A 200 33.52 -24.29 -20.41
N ALA A 201 32.72 -25.36 -20.49
CA ALA A 201 32.87 -26.33 -21.57
C ALA A 201 32.67 -25.64 -22.93
N GLY A 202 33.59 -25.86 -23.88
CA GLY A 202 33.57 -25.22 -25.20
C GLY A 202 34.25 -23.85 -25.26
N TYR A 203 34.88 -23.39 -24.18
CA TYR A 203 35.76 -22.21 -24.18
C TYR A 203 36.89 -22.37 -25.22
N PRO A 204 37.26 -21.34 -26.01
CA PRO A 204 36.89 -19.93 -25.89
C PRO A 204 35.63 -19.47 -26.63
N PHE A 205 34.71 -20.38 -27.00
CA PHE A 205 33.43 -20.04 -27.63
C PHE A 205 33.57 -19.28 -28.97
N GLU A 206 34.39 -19.80 -29.89
CA GLU A 206 34.88 -19.09 -31.09
C GLU A 206 33.82 -18.59 -32.12
N ARG A 207 32.52 -18.91 -31.99
CA ARG A 207 31.54 -18.75 -33.10
C ARG A 207 30.26 -17.95 -32.82
N ALA A 208 30.03 -17.42 -31.63
CA ALA A 208 28.92 -16.49 -31.41
C ALA A 208 29.47 -15.05 -31.34
N ASP A 209 29.14 -14.21 -32.32
CA ASP A 209 29.50 -12.77 -32.39
C ASP A 209 30.97 -12.41 -32.06
N GLY A 210 31.89 -13.11 -32.73
CA GLY A 210 33.35 -13.07 -32.54
C GLY A 210 33.94 -11.73 -32.14
N ARG A 211 34.22 -11.58 -30.84
CA ARG A 211 35.03 -10.48 -30.29
C ARG A 211 36.49 -10.87 -30.07
N LEU A 212 36.80 -12.18 -30.13
CA LEU A 212 38.16 -12.71 -30.04
C LEU A 212 39.14 -12.06 -31.05
N GLU A 213 38.65 -11.72 -32.24
CA GLU A 213 39.44 -11.07 -33.30
C GLU A 213 39.76 -9.59 -33.00
N ASP A 214 38.97 -8.95 -32.13
CA ASP A 214 39.06 -7.53 -31.76
C ASP A 214 39.68 -7.31 -30.36
N LEU A 215 40.20 -8.38 -29.72
CA LEU A 215 40.80 -8.30 -28.39
C LEU A 215 42.07 -7.46 -28.39
N THR A 216 42.26 -6.68 -27.31
CA THR A 216 43.52 -5.96 -27.13
C THR A 216 44.65 -6.96 -26.81
N ALA A 217 45.90 -6.59 -27.13
CA ALA A 217 47.07 -7.38 -26.72
C ALA A 217 47.22 -7.53 -25.19
N ALA A 218 46.50 -6.73 -24.40
CA ALA A 218 46.46 -6.86 -22.95
C ALA A 218 45.41 -7.88 -22.51
N ASP A 219 44.27 -7.95 -23.18
CA ASP A 219 43.23 -8.96 -22.92
C ASP A 219 43.67 -10.34 -23.38
N LEU A 220 44.29 -10.45 -24.57
CA LEU A 220 44.86 -11.72 -25.05
C LEU A 220 45.85 -12.32 -24.06
N ARG A 221 46.73 -11.49 -23.47
CA ARG A 221 47.68 -11.94 -22.43
C ARG A 221 47.03 -12.28 -21.09
N ALA A 222 45.83 -11.77 -20.83
CA ALA A 222 45.09 -12.11 -19.62
C ALA A 222 44.31 -13.43 -19.79
N LEU A 223 43.85 -13.71 -21.02
CA LEU A 223 43.12 -14.93 -21.37
C LEU A 223 44.03 -16.13 -21.70
N ASP A 224 45.24 -15.88 -22.21
CA ASP A 224 46.31 -16.89 -22.41
C ASP A 224 46.94 -17.24 -21.05
N THR A 225 46.27 -18.16 -20.35
CA THR A 225 46.59 -18.55 -18.97
C THR A 225 47.67 -19.62 -18.88
N ASP A 226 47.90 -20.38 -19.95
CA ASP A 226 49.01 -21.34 -20.03
C ASP A 226 50.29 -20.75 -20.67
N GLY A 227 50.19 -19.58 -21.30
CA GLY A 227 51.30 -18.78 -21.80
C GLY A 227 51.87 -19.27 -23.14
N ASP A 228 51.12 -20.07 -23.90
CA ASP A 228 51.55 -20.62 -25.18
C ASP A 228 51.31 -19.69 -26.38
N GLY A 229 50.61 -18.56 -26.14
CA GLY A 229 50.29 -17.54 -27.14
C GLY A 229 49.09 -17.85 -28.01
N LEU A 230 48.35 -18.92 -27.71
CA LEU A 230 47.09 -19.31 -28.34
C LEU A 230 45.98 -19.25 -27.28
N LEU A 231 44.74 -19.03 -27.72
CA LEU A 231 43.58 -19.13 -26.85
C LEU A 231 42.87 -20.45 -27.17
N THR A 232 42.85 -21.39 -26.23
CA THR A 232 42.36 -22.76 -26.44
C THR A 232 41.52 -23.28 -25.27
N GLU A 233 40.99 -24.51 -25.39
CA GLU A 233 40.31 -25.22 -24.29
C GLU A 233 41.22 -25.54 -23.09
N SER A 234 42.54 -25.31 -23.21
CA SER A 234 43.49 -25.45 -22.09
C SER A 234 43.51 -24.23 -21.16
N ASP A 235 42.98 -23.10 -21.62
CA ASP A 235 42.93 -21.86 -20.85
C ASP A 235 41.81 -21.87 -19.81
N ASP A 236 42.05 -21.18 -18.69
CA ASP A 236 41.09 -21.04 -17.60
C ASP A 236 39.91 -20.13 -18.02
N PRO A 237 38.69 -20.67 -18.16
CA PRO A 237 37.54 -19.90 -18.62
C PRO A 237 36.98 -18.94 -17.57
N TYR A 238 37.49 -18.97 -16.34
CA TYR A 238 36.93 -18.25 -15.19
C TYR A 238 37.91 -17.26 -14.56
N GLY A 239 39.12 -17.70 -14.26
CA GLY A 239 40.12 -16.94 -13.49
C GLY A 239 40.39 -15.52 -14.00
N PRO A 240 40.56 -15.30 -15.32
CA PRO A 240 40.78 -13.96 -15.85
C PRO A 240 39.66 -12.95 -15.58
N TYR A 241 38.45 -13.41 -15.27
CA TYR A 241 37.27 -12.58 -15.00
C TYR A 241 36.96 -12.46 -13.51
N TYR A 242 37.69 -13.13 -12.63
CA TYR A 242 37.44 -13.07 -11.20
C TYR A 242 38.00 -11.76 -10.61
N PRO A 243 37.16 -10.89 -10.03
CA PRO A 243 37.61 -9.64 -9.40
C PRO A 243 38.28 -9.92 -8.04
N ASP A 244 38.64 -8.87 -7.30
CA ASP A 244 39.05 -9.02 -5.90
C ASP A 244 37.99 -9.82 -5.10
N PRO A 245 38.38 -10.84 -4.31
CA PRO A 245 37.45 -11.60 -3.48
C PRO A 245 36.57 -10.75 -2.56
N ASP A 246 37.05 -9.57 -2.11
CA ASP A 246 36.27 -8.66 -1.25
C ASP A 246 35.13 -7.97 -2.02
N ALA A 247 35.20 -7.90 -3.35
CA ALA A 247 34.13 -7.35 -4.19
C ALA A 247 32.97 -8.35 -4.44
N VAL A 248 33.14 -9.63 -4.08
CA VAL A 248 32.17 -10.70 -4.38
C VAL A 248 31.53 -11.22 -3.10
N ASP A 249 30.22 -11.01 -2.94
CA ASP A 249 29.47 -11.57 -1.81
C ASP A 249 29.03 -13.01 -2.08
N ARG A 250 28.62 -13.27 -3.34
CA ARG A 250 28.11 -14.56 -3.82
C ARG A 250 28.69 -14.89 -5.18
N VAL A 251 28.96 -16.17 -5.43
CA VAL A 251 29.33 -16.63 -6.77
C VAL A 251 28.09 -17.14 -7.51
N GLY A 252 28.07 -17.00 -8.81
CA GLY A 252 27.01 -17.50 -9.68
C GLY A 252 27.58 -18.46 -10.72
N LEU A 253 26.75 -19.33 -11.27
CA LEU A 253 27.12 -20.15 -12.42
C LEU A 253 25.91 -20.33 -13.33
N THR A 254 26.01 -19.89 -14.58
CA THR A 254 25.00 -20.18 -15.60
C THR A 254 25.28 -21.55 -16.22
N MET A 255 24.32 -22.46 -16.07
CA MET A 255 24.39 -23.82 -16.59
C MET A 255 23.02 -24.27 -17.12
N PHE A 256 22.81 -24.14 -18.43
CA PHE A 256 21.57 -24.57 -19.10
C PHE A 256 21.69 -25.95 -19.76
N TYR A 257 20.55 -26.63 -19.88
CA TYR A 257 20.41 -27.87 -20.65
C TYR A 257 19.83 -27.59 -22.03
N PHE A 258 20.64 -27.85 -23.05
CA PHE A 258 20.31 -27.59 -24.45
C PHE A 258 19.94 -28.84 -25.26
N GLY A 259 20.00 -30.06 -24.69
CA GLY A 259 19.62 -31.29 -25.40
C GLY A 259 20.55 -31.74 -26.55
N LYS A 260 21.82 -31.29 -26.56
CA LYS A 260 22.77 -31.49 -27.68
C LYS A 260 23.51 -32.84 -27.72
N GLY A 261 23.03 -33.87 -27.02
CA GLY A 261 23.58 -35.23 -27.09
C GLY A 261 24.86 -35.47 -26.25
N GLU A 262 25.71 -36.41 -26.70
CA GLU A 262 26.85 -36.97 -25.94
C GLU A 262 27.80 -35.89 -25.37
N ALA A 263 28.49 -36.20 -24.27
CA ALA A 263 29.38 -35.28 -23.54
C ALA A 263 30.42 -34.53 -24.41
N GLY A 264 30.83 -35.05 -25.57
CA GLY A 264 31.74 -34.37 -26.51
C GLY A 264 31.10 -33.25 -27.36
N ALA A 265 29.78 -33.12 -27.30
CA ALA A 265 28.95 -32.15 -28.03
C ALA A 265 28.36 -31.05 -27.11
N ALA A 266 28.88 -30.92 -25.89
CA ALA A 266 28.42 -29.94 -24.90
C ALA A 266 28.53 -28.48 -25.40
N ALA A 267 27.90 -27.57 -24.66
CA ALA A 267 27.71 -26.14 -24.96
C ALA A 267 28.97 -25.47 -25.56
N GLY A 268 28.77 -24.49 -26.46
CA GLY A 268 29.87 -23.80 -27.15
C GLY A 268 30.33 -24.44 -28.47
N ARG A 269 29.96 -25.70 -28.74
CA ARG A 269 30.18 -26.36 -30.04
C ARG A 269 28.94 -26.25 -30.94
N ASP A 270 29.20 -26.05 -32.24
CA ASP A 270 28.19 -25.91 -33.29
C ASP A 270 27.57 -27.28 -33.64
N VAL A 271 26.82 -27.81 -32.66
CA VAL A 271 26.02 -29.03 -32.80
C VAL A 271 24.55 -28.62 -32.82
N PRO A 272 23.81 -28.89 -33.91
CA PRO A 272 22.41 -28.56 -34.01
C PRO A 272 21.57 -29.43 -33.08
N LEU A 273 20.53 -28.86 -32.49
CA LEU A 273 19.49 -29.61 -31.78
C LEU A 273 18.61 -30.36 -32.81
N GLU A 274 18.63 -31.70 -32.76
CA GLU A 274 17.87 -32.54 -33.71
C GLU A 274 16.68 -33.28 -33.07
N THR A 275 16.71 -33.51 -31.75
CA THR A 275 15.69 -34.24 -30.99
C THR A 275 15.62 -33.72 -29.57
N ASN A 276 14.43 -33.74 -28.95
CA ASN A 276 14.31 -33.58 -27.51
C ASN A 276 14.83 -34.87 -26.84
N SER A 277 15.75 -34.75 -25.90
CA SER A 277 16.28 -35.90 -25.15
C SER A 277 16.36 -35.55 -23.68
N ALA A 278 15.97 -36.48 -22.82
CA ALA A 278 16.21 -36.36 -21.39
C ALA A 278 17.73 -36.41 -21.10
N PRO A 279 18.21 -35.68 -20.08
CA PRO A 279 19.64 -35.64 -19.75
C PRO A 279 20.16 -37.00 -19.32
N ASP A 280 21.42 -37.29 -19.64
CA ASP A 280 22.09 -38.53 -19.26
C ASP A 280 22.26 -38.62 -17.74
N ASP A 281 22.16 -39.83 -17.18
CA ASP A 281 22.31 -40.05 -15.74
C ASP A 281 23.67 -39.53 -15.24
N GLY A 282 23.64 -38.56 -14.32
CA GLY A 282 24.83 -37.98 -13.69
C GLY A 282 25.49 -36.87 -14.51
N GLU A 283 24.87 -36.39 -15.58
CA GLU A 283 25.34 -35.27 -16.39
C GLU A 283 25.59 -34.00 -15.54
N VAL A 284 24.65 -33.60 -14.68
CA VAL A 284 24.82 -32.38 -13.85
C VAL A 284 26.03 -32.50 -12.91
N ALA A 285 26.18 -33.65 -12.26
CA ALA A 285 27.34 -33.92 -11.40
C ALA A 285 28.64 -33.90 -12.22
N ALA A 286 28.65 -34.48 -13.43
CA ALA A 286 29.80 -34.44 -14.31
C ALA A 286 30.11 -33.02 -14.83
N ARG A 287 29.11 -32.14 -14.95
CA ARG A 287 29.32 -30.72 -15.29
C ARG A 287 29.91 -29.95 -14.12
N LEU A 288 29.40 -30.12 -12.90
CA LEU A 288 29.97 -29.50 -11.70
C LEU A 288 31.41 -29.99 -11.42
N ASP A 289 31.71 -31.25 -11.75
CA ASP A 289 33.06 -31.82 -11.73
C ASP A 289 33.94 -31.40 -12.93
N GLU A 290 33.43 -30.58 -13.85
CA GLU A 290 34.12 -30.15 -15.09
C GLU A 290 34.66 -31.31 -15.94
N ARG A 291 33.91 -32.41 -15.99
CA ARG A 291 34.20 -33.59 -16.82
C ARG A 291 33.32 -33.66 -18.07
N TRP A 292 32.16 -33.01 -18.05
CA TRP A 292 31.21 -33.02 -19.16
C TRP A 292 31.50 -31.89 -20.15
N GLY A 293 31.91 -32.21 -21.38
CA GLY A 293 32.26 -31.20 -22.39
C GLY A 293 33.71 -30.72 -22.40
N TYR A 294 34.50 -31.05 -21.37
CA TYR A 294 35.92 -30.71 -21.30
C TYR A 294 36.77 -31.76 -22.04
N THR A 295 37.64 -31.33 -22.96
CA THR A 295 38.62 -32.23 -23.60
C THR A 295 39.95 -32.29 -22.85
N VAL A 296 40.22 -31.28 -22.02
CA VAL A 296 41.40 -31.17 -21.17
C VAL A 296 40.96 -31.29 -19.70
N PRO A 297 41.55 -32.21 -18.91
CA PRO A 297 41.24 -32.32 -17.49
C PRO A 297 41.58 -31.02 -16.76
N GLN A 298 40.60 -30.50 -16.01
CA GLN A 298 40.79 -29.31 -15.18
C GLN A 298 41.54 -29.67 -13.88
N THR A 299 42.40 -28.77 -13.42
CA THR A 299 43.21 -28.99 -12.20
C THR A 299 42.41 -28.81 -10.92
N SER A 300 41.38 -27.97 -10.96
CA SER A 300 40.42 -27.73 -9.88
C SER A 300 39.14 -27.17 -10.48
N THR A 301 37.99 -27.59 -9.96
CA THR A 301 36.68 -27.18 -10.47
C THR A 301 36.34 -25.73 -10.10
N PHE A 302 35.41 -25.11 -10.83
CA PHE A 302 34.80 -23.83 -10.48
C PHE A 302 34.26 -23.83 -9.05
N TYR A 303 33.54 -24.88 -8.68
CA TYR A 303 32.94 -25.02 -7.36
C TYR A 303 34.01 -25.06 -6.25
N ASP A 304 35.06 -25.86 -6.44
CA ASP A 304 36.15 -25.96 -5.46
C ASP A 304 36.92 -24.65 -5.32
N ARG A 305 37.16 -23.94 -6.44
CA ARG A 305 37.94 -22.71 -6.46
C ARG A 305 37.17 -21.54 -5.84
N PHE A 306 35.97 -21.28 -6.35
CA PHE A 306 35.28 -20.01 -6.10
C PHE A 306 34.14 -20.11 -5.09
N ALA A 307 33.48 -21.26 -4.95
CA ALA A 307 32.46 -21.45 -3.92
C ALA A 307 33.08 -21.95 -2.60
N LEU A 308 33.77 -23.10 -2.65
CA LEU A 308 34.41 -23.65 -1.44
C LEU A 308 35.68 -22.90 -1.04
N GLY A 309 36.58 -22.63 -1.99
CA GLY A 309 37.88 -21.98 -1.73
C GLY A 309 37.75 -20.57 -1.15
N GLU A 310 36.83 -19.77 -1.71
CA GLU A 310 36.55 -18.40 -1.25
C GLU A 310 35.46 -18.33 -0.18
N ASN A 311 34.91 -19.49 0.24
CA ASN A 311 33.84 -19.59 1.24
C ASN A 311 32.61 -18.72 0.89
N ARG A 312 32.17 -18.79 -0.38
CA ARG A 312 31.03 -18.04 -0.90
C ARG A 312 29.88 -18.99 -1.20
N ASP A 313 28.66 -18.50 -0.98
CA ASP A 313 27.48 -19.21 -1.44
C ASP A 313 27.36 -19.07 -2.97
N LEU A 314 26.65 -20.02 -3.58
CA LEU A 314 26.50 -20.15 -5.03
C LEU A 314 25.03 -19.98 -5.43
N LEU A 315 24.78 -19.09 -6.38
CA LEU A 315 23.54 -18.96 -7.15
C LEU A 315 23.67 -19.74 -8.46
N LEU A 316 22.90 -20.82 -8.62
CA LEU A 316 22.91 -21.59 -9.85
C LEU A 316 21.80 -21.09 -10.78
N ASP A 317 22.18 -20.55 -11.93
CA ASP A 317 21.26 -20.11 -12.97
C ASP A 317 21.10 -21.22 -14.00
N THR A 318 19.90 -21.79 -14.10
CA THR A 318 19.68 -23.02 -14.87
C THR A 318 18.29 -23.08 -15.51
N GLY A 319 18.08 -24.10 -16.33
CA GLY A 319 16.88 -24.31 -17.10
C GLY A 319 17.10 -25.41 -18.13
N ALA A 320 16.01 -26.01 -18.62
CA ALA A 320 16.03 -27.02 -19.66
C ALA A 320 15.08 -26.60 -20.78
N LEU A 321 15.61 -26.43 -21.98
CA LEU A 321 14.80 -26.08 -23.15
C LEU A 321 14.00 -27.28 -23.63
N TYR A 322 12.88 -26.98 -24.27
CA TYR A 322 12.10 -27.94 -25.02
C TYR A 322 11.62 -27.30 -26.34
N ASP A 323 11.80 -28.00 -27.45
CA ASP A 323 11.35 -27.55 -28.77
C ASP A 323 10.17 -28.41 -29.25
N PHE A 324 8.97 -27.83 -29.30
CA PHE A 324 7.75 -28.53 -29.73
C PHE A 324 7.75 -28.96 -31.19
N SER A 325 8.69 -28.45 -32.01
CA SER A 325 8.83 -28.84 -33.41
C SER A 325 9.63 -30.12 -33.60
N LEU A 326 10.39 -30.55 -32.59
CA LEU A 326 11.30 -31.69 -32.65
C LEU A 326 10.67 -32.96 -32.06
N PRO A 327 10.99 -34.15 -32.63
CA PRO A 327 10.62 -35.42 -32.02
C PRO A 327 11.50 -35.70 -30.79
N GLY A 328 11.17 -36.73 -30.00
CA GLY A 328 12.04 -37.19 -28.91
C GLY A 328 11.29 -37.61 -27.66
N ASP A 329 11.97 -37.46 -26.52
CA ASP A 329 11.38 -37.62 -25.19
C ASP A 329 10.36 -36.52 -24.90
N ASP A 330 9.36 -36.83 -24.08
CA ASP A 330 8.32 -35.88 -23.69
C ASP A 330 8.89 -34.74 -22.82
N GLU A 331 8.26 -33.57 -22.86
CA GLU A 331 8.70 -32.35 -22.16
C GLU A 331 8.96 -32.56 -20.66
N LEU A 332 8.09 -33.31 -19.98
CA LEU A 332 8.27 -33.62 -18.56
C LEU A 332 9.55 -34.43 -18.34
N ALA A 333 9.86 -35.42 -19.18
CA ALA A 333 11.06 -36.24 -19.03
C ALA A 333 12.34 -35.40 -19.18
N VAL A 334 12.34 -34.45 -20.11
CA VAL A 334 13.45 -33.52 -20.34
C VAL A 334 13.66 -32.59 -19.14
N LYS A 335 12.62 -31.85 -18.76
CA LYS A 335 12.73 -30.82 -17.70
C LYS A 335 12.90 -31.45 -16.32
N GLN A 336 12.12 -32.48 -16.00
CA GLN A 336 12.22 -33.21 -14.73
C GLN A 336 13.50 -34.00 -14.59
N GLY A 337 14.00 -34.59 -15.69
CA GLY A 337 15.31 -35.23 -15.71
C GLY A 337 16.41 -34.25 -15.29
N TRP A 338 16.35 -33.02 -15.80
CA TRP A 338 17.36 -32.01 -15.49
C TRP A 338 17.29 -31.50 -14.06
N TRP A 339 16.14 -30.98 -13.61
CA TRP A 339 16.05 -30.41 -12.27
C TRP A 339 16.27 -31.45 -11.17
N ARG A 340 15.88 -32.72 -11.37
CA ARG A 340 16.15 -33.78 -10.40
C ARG A 340 17.65 -34.06 -10.26
N GLN A 341 18.41 -33.97 -11.34
CA GLN A 341 19.86 -34.10 -11.27
C GLN A 341 20.51 -32.88 -10.57
N VAL A 342 20.00 -31.67 -10.80
CA VAL A 342 20.40 -30.48 -10.03
C VAL A 342 20.16 -30.72 -8.55
N PHE A 343 18.95 -31.14 -8.16
CA PHE A 343 18.60 -31.41 -6.77
C PHE A 343 19.44 -32.53 -6.15
N ALA A 344 19.72 -33.60 -6.90
CA ALA A 344 20.56 -34.71 -6.45
C ALA A 344 22.02 -34.30 -6.21
N SER A 345 22.48 -33.19 -6.81
CA SER A 345 23.85 -32.68 -6.64
C SER A 345 24.04 -31.83 -5.38
N LEU A 346 22.95 -31.30 -4.79
CA LEU A 346 23.00 -30.37 -3.66
C LEU A 346 23.72 -30.94 -2.41
N PRO A 347 23.54 -32.21 -2.00
CA PRO A 347 24.24 -32.74 -0.83
C PRO A 347 25.77 -32.78 -0.97
N SER A 348 26.27 -32.97 -2.20
CA SER A 348 27.70 -32.89 -2.51
C SER A 348 28.19 -31.46 -2.76
N HIS A 349 27.27 -30.52 -3.01
CA HIS A 349 27.56 -29.11 -3.31
C HIS A 349 26.80 -28.17 -2.37
N PRO A 350 27.04 -28.23 -1.04
CA PRO A 350 26.23 -27.51 -0.05
C PRO A 350 26.32 -25.97 -0.13
N ARG A 351 27.25 -25.41 -0.92
CA ARG A 351 27.29 -23.97 -1.20
C ARG A 351 26.26 -23.53 -2.22
N ILE A 352 25.62 -24.44 -2.95
CA ILE A 352 24.48 -24.09 -3.81
C ILE A 352 23.28 -23.79 -2.89
N THR A 353 23.12 -22.52 -2.53
CA THR A 353 22.04 -22.08 -1.63
C THR A 353 20.92 -21.34 -2.35
N ALA A 354 21.09 -21.04 -3.65
CA ALA A 354 20.04 -20.47 -4.47
C ALA A 354 20.04 -21.04 -5.89
N ILE A 355 18.85 -21.23 -6.47
CA ILE A 355 18.64 -21.68 -7.85
C ILE A 355 17.68 -20.72 -8.54
N THR A 356 18.11 -20.15 -9.66
CA THR A 356 17.23 -19.43 -10.59
C THR A 356 16.88 -20.35 -11.75
N TRP A 357 15.58 -20.57 -11.99
CA TRP A 357 15.10 -21.27 -13.18
C TRP A 357 14.68 -20.30 -14.28
N LEU A 358 15.18 -20.47 -15.51
CA LEU A 358 14.76 -19.64 -16.65
C LEU A 358 13.32 -19.95 -17.05
N GLU A 359 12.40 -19.01 -16.81
CA GLU A 359 10.95 -19.18 -16.97
C GLU A 359 10.41 -18.32 -18.12
N THR A 360 10.86 -18.61 -19.34
CA THR A 360 10.46 -17.86 -20.55
C THR A 360 10.30 -18.75 -21.77
N VAL A 361 9.55 -18.25 -22.76
CA VAL A 361 9.59 -18.72 -24.14
C VAL A 361 10.44 -17.72 -24.93
N ARG A 362 11.44 -18.18 -25.68
CA ARG A 362 12.32 -17.29 -26.46
C ARG A 362 12.95 -18.02 -27.64
N GLU A 363 13.43 -17.25 -28.61
CA GLU A 363 14.29 -17.78 -29.68
C GLU A 363 15.66 -18.20 -29.10
N GLU A 364 16.16 -19.36 -29.50
CA GLU A 364 17.45 -19.88 -29.04
C GLU A 364 18.38 -20.22 -30.22
N ALA A 365 19.61 -19.73 -30.17
CA ALA A 365 20.58 -19.95 -31.24
C ALA A 365 20.93 -21.44 -31.41
N GLU A 366 20.99 -22.17 -30.29
CA GLU A 366 21.26 -23.59 -30.18
C GLU A 366 20.18 -24.45 -30.85
N ALA A 367 18.96 -23.92 -30.97
CA ALA A 367 17.84 -24.51 -31.69
C ALA A 367 17.67 -23.93 -33.11
N GLY A 368 18.73 -23.31 -33.68
CA GLY A 368 18.66 -22.71 -35.01
C GLY A 368 17.75 -21.48 -35.09
N SER A 369 17.73 -20.68 -34.00
CA SER A 369 16.87 -19.51 -33.83
C SER A 369 15.36 -19.85 -33.90
N GLN A 370 14.99 -21.06 -33.50
CA GLN A 370 13.59 -21.41 -33.26
C GLN A 370 13.16 -20.96 -31.86
N GLU A 371 11.86 -20.70 -31.72
CA GLU A 371 11.23 -20.44 -30.42
C GLU A 371 11.15 -21.74 -29.61
N VAL A 372 11.76 -21.73 -28.41
CA VAL A 372 11.79 -22.87 -27.49
C VAL A 372 11.22 -22.48 -26.13
N ASP A 373 10.74 -23.48 -25.38
CA ASP A 373 10.08 -23.28 -24.09
C ASP A 373 10.96 -23.73 -22.92
N TRP A 374 11.41 -22.77 -22.12
CA TRP A 374 12.22 -23.01 -20.92
C TRP A 374 11.39 -23.20 -19.64
N ARG A 375 10.09 -22.89 -19.68
CA ARG A 375 9.25 -22.78 -18.48
C ARG A 375 9.09 -24.11 -17.76
N ALA A 376 9.35 -24.16 -16.46
CA ALA A 376 9.04 -25.31 -15.62
C ALA A 376 7.62 -25.28 -15.06
N THR A 377 6.88 -24.19 -15.23
CA THR A 377 5.45 -24.07 -14.82
C THR A 377 4.51 -23.85 -16.01
N GLY A 378 4.96 -24.18 -17.23
CA GLY A 378 4.21 -23.95 -18.47
C GLY A 378 2.90 -24.76 -18.60
N SER A 379 2.76 -25.85 -17.82
CA SER A 379 1.56 -26.69 -17.75
C SER A 379 1.32 -27.17 -16.32
N ASP A 380 0.08 -27.56 -16.00
CA ASP A 380 -0.28 -28.10 -14.67
C ASP A 380 0.57 -29.34 -14.32
N GLU A 381 0.87 -30.20 -15.30
CA GLU A 381 1.68 -31.41 -15.11
C GLU A 381 3.13 -31.07 -14.73
N LEU A 382 3.76 -30.08 -15.40
CA LEU A 382 5.10 -29.64 -15.07
C LEU A 382 5.15 -28.94 -13.71
N ALA A 383 4.18 -28.06 -13.43
CA ALA A 383 4.13 -27.31 -12.19
C ALA A 383 3.90 -28.22 -10.96
N ASP A 384 2.98 -29.19 -11.06
CA ASP A 384 2.76 -30.19 -10.00
C ASP A 384 4.03 -31.04 -9.78
N ALA A 385 4.67 -31.49 -10.87
CA ALA A 385 5.89 -32.28 -10.79
C ALA A 385 7.07 -31.51 -10.14
N LEU A 386 7.26 -30.24 -10.52
CA LEU A 386 8.27 -29.38 -9.93
C LEU A 386 8.00 -29.14 -8.44
N ARG A 387 6.75 -28.79 -8.08
CA ARG A 387 6.37 -28.57 -6.67
C ARG A 387 6.61 -29.82 -5.83
N ASP A 388 6.21 -30.99 -6.32
CA ASP A 388 6.37 -32.25 -5.60
C ASP A 388 7.85 -32.60 -5.38
N ASP A 389 8.70 -32.42 -6.40
CA ASP A 389 10.14 -32.67 -6.29
C ASP A 389 10.83 -31.65 -5.37
N LEU A 390 10.48 -30.35 -5.44
CA LEU A 390 10.99 -29.32 -4.52
C LEU A 390 10.57 -29.59 -3.07
N SER A 391 9.30 -29.95 -2.85
CA SER A 391 8.78 -30.28 -1.52
C SER A 391 9.46 -31.52 -0.93
N ALA A 392 9.84 -32.49 -1.78
CA ALA A 392 10.54 -33.70 -1.36
C ALA A 392 11.96 -33.44 -0.85
N LEU A 393 12.59 -32.31 -1.22
CA LEU A 393 13.91 -31.93 -0.69
C LEU A 393 13.87 -31.60 0.81
N GLY A 394 12.77 -31.04 1.29
CA GLY A 394 12.61 -30.64 2.69
C GLY A 394 13.47 -29.45 3.16
N GLU A 395 14.34 -28.92 2.29
CA GLU A 395 15.25 -27.81 2.57
C GLU A 395 14.90 -26.53 1.79
N VAL A 396 13.88 -26.57 0.92
CA VAL A 396 13.41 -25.40 0.17
C VAL A 396 12.76 -24.40 1.12
N GLN A 397 13.25 -23.17 1.10
CA GLN A 397 12.65 -22.06 1.83
C GLN A 397 11.72 -21.30 0.89
N TRP A 398 10.42 -21.38 1.13
CA TRP A 398 9.42 -20.58 0.42
C TRP A 398 9.32 -19.18 1.01
N SER A 399 8.82 -18.23 0.22
CA SER A 399 8.52 -16.89 0.72
C SER A 399 7.46 -16.92 1.83
N PRO A 400 7.52 -15.98 2.80
CA PRO A 400 8.34 -14.77 2.76
C PRO A 400 9.76 -14.95 3.31
N ILE A 401 10.75 -14.45 2.54
CA ILE A 401 12.16 -14.34 2.94
C ILE A 401 12.42 -12.99 3.61
N THR A 402 11.78 -11.94 3.10
CA THR A 402 11.80 -10.57 3.61
C THR A 402 10.45 -10.22 4.24
N ALA A 403 10.40 -9.15 5.05
CA ALA A 403 9.17 -8.77 5.74
C ALA A 403 8.09 -8.28 4.75
N VAL A 404 7.01 -9.08 4.59
CA VAL A 404 5.88 -8.74 3.69
C VAL A 404 5.16 -7.50 4.17
N ILE A 405 4.87 -6.61 3.21
CA ILE A 405 3.97 -5.48 3.37
C ILE A 405 2.59 -5.89 2.87
N THR A 406 1.62 -6.12 3.75
CA THR A 406 0.27 -6.48 3.28
C THR A 406 -0.52 -5.22 2.86
N ALA A 407 -1.39 -5.36 1.87
CA ALA A 407 -2.35 -4.31 1.49
C ALA A 407 -3.26 -3.90 2.67
N GLU A 408 -3.48 -4.83 3.60
CA GLU A 408 -4.20 -4.58 4.86
C GLU A 408 -3.40 -3.67 5.81
N GLN A 409 -2.09 -3.91 5.98
CA GLN A 409 -1.18 -2.99 6.70
C GLN A 409 -1.13 -1.62 6.01
N GLY A 410 -1.18 -1.58 4.68
CA GLY A 410 -1.19 -0.33 3.92
C GLY A 410 -2.45 0.47 4.06
N ALA A 411 -3.60 -0.19 3.98
CA ALA A 411 -4.86 0.45 4.26
C ALA A 411 -4.97 0.86 5.74
N ALA A 412 -4.51 0.05 6.70
CA ALA A 412 -4.48 0.39 8.12
C ALA A 412 -3.58 1.60 8.43
N SER A 413 -2.42 1.71 7.78
CA SER A 413 -1.50 2.85 7.96
C SER A 413 -2.08 4.19 7.47
N THR A 414 -3.12 4.18 6.61
CA THR A 414 -3.84 5.41 6.22
C THR A 414 -4.46 6.15 7.41
N VAL A 415 -4.57 5.50 8.56
CA VAL A 415 -5.06 6.10 9.80
C VAL A 415 -3.91 6.71 10.60
N GLN A 416 -3.33 7.80 10.10
CA GLN A 416 -2.25 8.51 10.80
C GLN A 416 -2.77 9.25 12.05
N VAL A 417 -2.13 9.01 13.20
CA VAL A 417 -2.42 9.67 14.47
C VAL A 417 -1.12 10.10 15.16
N ARG A 418 -1.02 11.37 15.59
CA ARG A 418 0.09 11.78 16.45
C ARG A 418 -0.14 11.21 17.85
N GLN A 419 0.56 10.13 18.20
CA GLN A 419 0.45 9.54 19.54
C GLN A 419 0.99 10.49 20.62
N GLY A 420 0.22 10.63 21.71
CA GLY A 420 0.64 11.32 22.93
C GLY A 420 -0.54 11.69 23.86
N ASN A 421 -0.28 11.78 25.18
CA ASN A 421 -1.25 12.20 26.21
C ASN A 421 -1.94 13.55 25.91
N ASP A 422 -1.41 14.34 24.98
CA ASP A 422 -2.00 15.58 24.50
C ASP A 422 -3.37 15.36 23.79
N GLU A 423 -3.62 14.18 23.21
CA GLU A 423 -4.89 13.93 22.51
C GLU A 423 -6.07 13.75 23.47
N MET A 424 -5.90 13.07 24.60
CA MET A 424 -6.98 12.92 25.57
C MET A 424 -7.34 14.26 26.25
N ASN A 425 -6.32 15.08 26.52
CA ASN A 425 -6.49 16.47 26.97
C ASN A 425 -7.38 17.25 26.00
N TRP A 426 -7.17 17.02 24.72
CA TRP A 426 -7.89 17.65 23.65
C TRP A 426 -9.36 17.20 23.53
N ILE A 427 -9.61 15.89 23.61
CA ILE A 427 -10.96 15.30 23.68
C ILE A 427 -11.72 15.89 24.86
N THR A 428 -11.07 15.94 26.03
CA THR A 428 -11.64 16.47 27.27
C THR A 428 -11.97 17.96 27.16
N GLY A 429 -11.04 18.76 26.61
CA GLY A 429 -11.27 20.18 26.35
C GLY A 429 -12.43 20.42 25.39
N THR A 430 -12.53 19.62 24.33
CA THR A 430 -13.64 19.68 23.37
C THR A 430 -14.97 19.33 24.05
N ALA A 431 -15.01 18.28 24.86
CA ALA A 431 -16.20 17.88 25.60
C ALA A 431 -16.68 18.98 26.57
N ALA A 432 -15.75 19.62 27.28
CA ALA A 432 -16.04 20.74 28.17
C ALA A 432 -16.63 21.93 27.41
N VAL A 433 -16.04 22.32 26.28
CA VAL A 433 -16.54 23.41 25.42
C VAL A 433 -17.94 23.12 24.91
N LEU A 434 -18.19 21.89 24.44
CA LEU A 434 -19.50 21.46 23.97
C LEU A 434 -20.55 21.51 25.08
N ALA A 435 -20.21 21.06 26.30
CA ALA A 435 -21.10 21.15 27.45
C ALA A 435 -21.41 22.59 27.84
N VAL A 436 -20.40 23.48 27.86
CA VAL A 436 -20.61 24.91 28.09
C VAL A 436 -21.52 25.52 27.03
N ALA A 437 -21.27 25.23 25.75
CA ALA A 437 -22.10 25.71 24.66
C ALA A 437 -23.53 25.18 24.73
N PHE A 438 -23.71 23.93 25.15
CA PHE A 438 -25.03 23.34 25.41
C PHE A 438 -25.77 24.09 26.52
N VAL A 439 -25.12 24.38 27.66
CA VAL A 439 -25.73 25.16 28.75
C VAL A 439 -26.07 26.59 28.30
N ILE A 440 -25.16 27.25 27.58
CA ILE A 440 -25.39 28.57 26.99
C ILE A 440 -26.58 28.54 26.03
N SER A 441 -26.73 27.49 25.23
CA SER A 441 -27.87 27.34 24.31
C SER A 441 -29.21 27.35 25.06
N GLY A 442 -29.27 26.76 26.27
CA GLY A 442 -30.44 26.81 27.14
C GLY A 442 -30.78 28.22 27.61
N LEU A 443 -29.77 29.04 27.94
CA LEU A 443 -29.93 30.44 28.33
C LEU A 443 -30.37 31.30 27.14
N VAL A 444 -29.69 31.17 26.00
CA VAL A 444 -30.01 31.89 24.76
C VAL A 444 -31.43 31.55 24.29
N GLY A 445 -31.85 30.29 24.40
CA GLY A 445 -33.18 29.86 24.00
C GLY A 445 -34.30 30.49 24.82
N ARG A 446 -34.01 30.87 26.08
CA ARG A 446 -34.95 31.61 26.94
C ARG A 446 -34.93 33.11 26.65
N LEU A 447 -33.77 33.68 26.34
CA LEU A 447 -33.58 35.14 26.22
C LEU A 447 -33.81 35.68 24.80
N LEU A 448 -33.55 34.88 23.76
CA LEU A 448 -33.64 35.27 22.35
C LEU A 448 -34.48 34.28 21.51
N PRO A 449 -35.81 34.16 21.75
CA PRO A 449 -36.66 33.20 21.02
C PRO A 449 -36.71 33.47 19.51
N SER A 450 -36.48 34.71 19.08
CA SER A 450 -36.54 35.11 17.67
C SER A 450 -35.44 34.48 16.81
N TRP A 451 -34.38 33.92 17.42
CA TRP A 451 -33.23 33.31 16.74
C TRP A 451 -33.43 31.84 16.37
N ARG A 452 -34.46 31.23 16.95
CA ARG A 452 -34.74 29.81 16.87
C ARG A 452 -35.01 29.34 15.43
N TYR A 453 -34.73 28.06 15.20
CA TYR A 453 -35.08 27.38 13.95
C TYR A 453 -36.59 27.50 13.66
N PRO A 454 -37.03 27.90 12.45
CA PRO A 454 -38.41 28.31 12.21
C PRO A 454 -39.44 27.16 12.15
N ASP A 455 -39.06 25.97 11.66
CA ASP A 455 -40.02 24.92 11.36
C ASP A 455 -39.46 23.50 11.51
N ASP A 456 -39.81 22.81 12.60
CA ASP A 456 -39.46 21.40 12.82
C ASP A 456 -40.32 20.40 12.02
N SER A 457 -41.35 20.88 11.31
CA SER A 457 -42.31 20.07 10.55
C SER A 457 -41.94 19.87 9.07
N ALA A 458 -41.00 20.67 8.54
CA ALA A 458 -40.48 20.55 7.19
C ALA A 458 -39.93 19.13 6.90
N THR A 459 -40.10 18.68 5.66
CA THR A 459 -39.63 17.35 5.21
C THR A 459 -38.10 17.24 5.14
N ARG A 460 -37.38 18.37 5.13
CA ARG A 460 -35.91 18.45 5.13
C ARG A 460 -35.44 19.40 6.23
N ASP A 461 -34.51 18.94 7.05
CA ASP A 461 -33.92 19.72 8.14
C ASP A 461 -32.59 20.34 7.70
N LEU A 462 -32.56 21.66 7.54
CA LEU A 462 -31.37 22.38 7.07
C LEU A 462 -30.23 22.36 8.10
N ARG A 463 -30.50 22.07 9.37
CA ARG A 463 -29.45 21.87 10.38
C ARG A 463 -28.59 20.67 10.04
N ILE A 464 -29.20 19.58 9.57
CA ILE A 464 -28.49 18.37 9.15
C ILE A 464 -27.62 18.67 7.92
N ASP A 465 -28.17 19.37 6.93
CA ASP A 465 -27.38 19.78 5.75
C ASP A 465 -26.22 20.70 6.15
N MET A 466 -26.41 21.62 7.12
CA MET A 466 -25.34 22.50 7.57
C MET A 466 -24.19 21.75 8.27
N VAL A 467 -24.51 20.78 9.14
CA VAL A 467 -23.49 19.93 9.78
C VAL A 467 -22.77 19.06 8.74
N ARG A 468 -23.50 18.46 7.79
CA ARG A 468 -22.90 17.70 6.68
C ARG A 468 -21.96 18.57 5.83
N GLY A 469 -22.34 19.83 5.60
CA GLY A 469 -21.53 20.82 4.89
C GLY A 469 -20.24 21.19 5.60
N PHE A 470 -20.32 21.36 6.93
CA PHE A 470 -19.13 21.56 7.76
C PHE A 470 -18.20 20.33 7.70
N VAL A 471 -18.75 19.14 7.93
CA VAL A 471 -17.98 17.88 7.92
C VAL A 471 -17.28 17.66 6.59
N ILE A 472 -17.96 17.86 5.46
CA ILE A 472 -17.35 17.63 4.16
C ILE A 472 -16.22 18.62 3.85
N ILE A 473 -16.29 19.86 4.37
CA ILE A 473 -15.15 20.80 4.26
C ILE A 473 -13.98 20.30 5.10
N VAL A 474 -14.23 19.82 6.32
CA VAL A 474 -13.18 19.25 7.17
C VAL A 474 -12.49 18.09 6.44
N VAL A 475 -13.27 17.18 5.84
CA VAL A 475 -12.75 16.08 5.01
C VAL A 475 -11.89 16.63 3.87
N VAL A 476 -12.36 17.61 3.09
CA VAL A 476 -11.56 18.19 1.99
C VAL A 476 -10.23 18.77 2.50
N VAL A 477 -10.27 19.48 3.63
CA VAL A 477 -9.08 20.11 4.22
C VAL A 477 -8.09 19.06 4.72
N THR A 478 -8.56 18.00 5.38
CA THR A 478 -7.68 16.94 5.93
C THR A 478 -7.04 16.09 4.85
N HIS A 479 -7.71 15.87 3.71
CA HIS A 479 -7.15 15.12 2.58
C HIS A 479 -6.15 15.93 1.74
N ILE A 480 -6.18 17.27 1.85
CA ILE A 480 -5.19 18.14 1.21
C ILE A 480 -4.12 18.45 2.25
N GLU A 481 -3.09 17.59 2.27
CA GLU A 481 -2.01 17.55 3.25
C GLU A 481 -1.03 18.73 3.17
N VAL A 482 -1.54 19.94 3.36
CA VAL A 482 -0.75 21.18 3.40
C VAL A 482 -1.00 21.92 4.71
N LEU A 483 0.06 22.47 5.30
CA LEU A 483 -0.02 23.21 6.54
C LEU A 483 -0.76 24.54 6.33
N SER A 484 -1.83 24.74 7.10
CA SER A 484 -2.63 25.96 7.06
C SER A 484 -3.43 26.14 8.35
N PRO A 485 -3.97 27.34 8.62
CA PRO A 485 -4.94 27.55 9.69
C PRO A 485 -6.18 26.67 9.54
N TYR A 486 -6.58 26.31 8.31
CA TYR A 486 -7.68 25.37 8.08
C TYR A 486 -7.29 23.97 8.54
N SER A 487 -6.12 23.46 8.16
CA SER A 487 -5.66 22.11 8.58
C SER A 487 -5.53 22.02 10.09
N LEU A 488 -4.88 23.03 10.72
CA LEU A 488 -4.74 23.10 12.16
C LEU A 488 -6.10 23.20 12.82
N ALA A 489 -7.05 23.98 12.29
CA ALA A 489 -8.40 24.01 12.82
C ALA A 489 -9.11 22.67 12.60
N SER A 490 -9.09 22.07 11.43
CA SER A 490 -9.80 20.84 11.09
C SER A 490 -9.34 19.62 11.92
N LEU A 491 -8.04 19.47 12.13
CA LEU A 491 -7.45 18.38 12.93
C LEU A 491 -7.78 18.49 14.43
N ASN A 492 -8.06 19.71 14.87
CA ASN A 492 -8.26 20.09 16.26
C ASN A 492 -9.76 20.28 16.58
N VAL A 493 -10.55 20.90 15.71
CA VAL A 493 -11.93 21.32 15.97
C VAL A 493 -12.86 20.12 16.17
N ILE A 494 -12.53 18.96 15.58
CA ILE A 494 -13.24 17.71 15.84
C ILE A 494 -12.34 16.79 16.65
N GLY A 495 -11.88 17.27 17.81
CA GLY A 495 -10.98 16.53 18.68
C GLY A 495 -11.51 15.21 19.22
N ALA A 496 -12.83 15.13 19.37
CA ALA A 496 -13.54 14.04 20.02
C ALA A 496 -14.04 12.95 19.04
N ILE A 497 -14.20 13.29 17.76
CA ILE A 497 -14.66 12.37 16.70
C ILE A 497 -14.01 12.74 15.36
N THR A 498 -13.90 11.80 14.44
CA THR A 498 -13.50 12.07 13.06
C THR A 498 -14.67 12.62 12.23
N GLY A 499 -14.34 13.30 11.12
CA GLY A 499 -15.35 13.70 10.14
C GLY A 499 -16.13 12.51 9.56
N ALA A 500 -15.50 11.35 9.44
CA ALA A 500 -16.10 10.13 8.89
C ALA A 500 -17.28 9.62 9.73
N GLU A 501 -17.14 9.54 11.06
CA GLU A 501 -18.20 9.04 11.95
C GLU A 501 -19.48 9.87 11.83
N LEU A 502 -19.33 11.20 11.87
CA LEU A 502 -20.45 12.13 11.75
C LEU A 502 -21.07 12.03 10.36
N PHE A 503 -20.26 11.84 9.31
CA PHE A 503 -20.76 11.68 7.95
C PHE A 503 -21.60 10.41 7.78
N VAL A 504 -21.16 9.27 8.34
CA VAL A 504 -21.88 7.99 8.28
C VAL A 504 -23.21 8.05 9.04
N VAL A 505 -23.22 8.54 10.28
CA VAL A 505 -24.47 8.69 11.06
C VAL A 505 -25.45 9.62 10.37
N LEU A 506 -25.00 10.81 9.94
CA LEU A 506 -25.89 11.79 9.30
C LEU A 506 -26.46 11.25 7.98
N SER A 507 -25.69 10.47 7.23
CA SER A 507 -26.17 9.80 6.01
C SER A 507 -27.28 8.79 6.33
N GLY A 508 -27.11 7.99 7.38
CA GLY A 508 -28.18 7.12 7.91
C GLY A 508 -29.43 7.92 8.31
N ILE A 509 -29.27 9.03 9.04
CA ILE A 509 -30.40 9.89 9.44
C ILE A 509 -31.16 10.42 8.23
N VAL A 510 -30.45 10.92 7.21
CA VAL A 510 -31.07 11.43 5.97
C VAL A 510 -31.85 10.32 5.24
N LEU A 511 -31.26 9.13 5.10
CA LEU A 511 -31.92 8.02 4.42
C LEU A 511 -33.15 7.53 5.20
N GLY A 512 -33.06 7.40 6.53
CA GLY A 512 -34.17 7.04 7.41
C GLY A 512 -35.35 8.02 7.35
N MET A 513 -35.07 9.31 7.17
CA MET A 513 -36.10 10.36 6.99
C MET A 513 -36.78 10.30 5.62
N VAL A 514 -36.03 10.00 4.55
CA VAL A 514 -36.52 10.11 3.17
C VAL A 514 -37.26 8.85 2.71
N PHE A 515 -36.88 7.66 3.20
CA PHE A 515 -37.49 6.40 2.78
C PHE A 515 -39.02 6.34 2.96
N PRO A 516 -39.60 6.76 4.10
CA PRO A 516 -41.05 6.68 4.30
C PRO A 516 -41.81 7.57 3.31
N ALA A 517 -41.23 8.71 2.93
CA ALA A 517 -41.79 9.60 1.92
C ALA A 517 -41.67 9.02 0.49
N ALA A 518 -40.68 8.17 0.22
CA ALA A 518 -40.58 7.44 -1.05
C ALA A 518 -41.64 6.34 -1.15
N ILE A 519 -41.85 5.58 -0.08
CA ILE A 519 -42.87 4.52 -0.03
C ILE A 519 -44.28 5.09 -0.19
N LYS A 520 -44.59 6.23 0.44
CA LYS A 520 -45.89 6.90 0.28
C LYS A 520 -46.18 7.30 -1.18
N ARG A 521 -45.14 7.51 -2.00
CA ARG A 521 -45.28 7.93 -3.40
C ARG A 521 -45.40 6.75 -4.37
N GLY A 522 -44.67 5.66 -4.14
CA GLY A 522 -44.55 4.56 -5.12
C GLY A 522 -44.75 3.14 -4.58
N GLY A 523 -45.07 2.98 -3.30
CA GLY A 523 -45.12 1.68 -2.63
C GLY A 523 -43.75 1.17 -2.18
N GLU A 524 -43.75 0.04 -1.49
CA GLU A 524 -42.56 -0.50 -0.82
C GLU A 524 -41.51 -1.00 -1.82
N TRP A 525 -41.96 -1.76 -2.81
CA TRP A 525 -41.09 -2.34 -3.83
C TRP A 525 -40.43 -1.26 -4.69
N ALA A 526 -41.20 -0.28 -5.18
CA ALA A 526 -40.63 0.80 -5.99
C ALA A 526 -39.62 1.66 -5.21
N ALA A 527 -39.87 1.89 -3.91
CA ALA A 527 -38.92 2.59 -3.05
C ALA A 527 -37.62 1.78 -2.82
N ALA A 528 -37.71 0.45 -2.68
CA ALA A 528 -36.56 -0.44 -2.59
C ALA A 528 -35.76 -0.48 -3.90
N VAL A 529 -36.42 -0.64 -5.05
CA VAL A 529 -35.78 -0.61 -6.38
C VAL A 529 -35.09 0.72 -6.63
N ALA A 530 -35.73 1.84 -6.28
CA ALA A 530 -35.11 3.16 -6.39
C ALA A 530 -33.88 3.31 -5.47
N ALA A 531 -33.91 2.69 -4.28
CA ALA A 531 -32.79 2.70 -3.37
C ALA A 531 -31.61 1.85 -3.89
N TRP A 532 -31.85 0.64 -4.38
CA TRP A 532 -30.83 -0.18 -5.03
C TRP A 532 -30.29 0.46 -6.31
N GLY A 533 -31.12 1.17 -7.07
CA GLY A 533 -30.65 1.98 -8.20
C GLY A 533 -29.64 3.06 -7.78
N ARG A 534 -29.80 3.65 -6.60
CA ARG A 534 -28.81 4.59 -6.03
C ARG A 534 -27.54 3.88 -5.56
N ALA A 535 -27.67 2.72 -4.90
CA ALA A 535 -26.53 1.91 -4.48
C ALA A 535 -25.69 1.48 -5.71
N ARG A 536 -26.35 0.99 -6.77
CA ARG A 536 -25.72 0.69 -8.05
C ARG A 536 -25.01 1.90 -8.65
N LYS A 537 -25.64 3.09 -8.61
CA LYS A 537 -24.99 4.31 -9.11
C LYS A 537 -23.74 4.66 -8.29
N GLN A 538 -23.78 4.51 -6.97
CA GLN A 538 -22.59 4.72 -6.11
C GLN A 538 -21.47 3.75 -6.46
N TYR A 539 -21.79 2.45 -6.60
CA TYR A 539 -20.82 1.42 -6.98
C TYR A 539 -20.18 1.68 -8.35
N LEU A 540 -20.99 1.96 -9.38
CA LEU A 540 -20.47 2.27 -10.73
C LEU A 540 -19.60 3.53 -10.74
N VAL A 541 -19.95 4.53 -9.94
CA VAL A 541 -19.14 5.74 -9.81
C VAL A 541 -17.84 5.44 -9.08
N ALA A 542 -17.85 4.54 -8.09
CA ALA A 542 -16.62 4.13 -7.41
C ALA A 542 -15.66 3.44 -8.38
N LEU A 543 -16.14 2.46 -9.15
CA LEU A 543 -15.35 1.82 -10.20
C LEU A 543 -14.83 2.82 -11.24
N ALA A 544 -15.68 3.74 -11.68
CA ALA A 544 -15.29 4.76 -12.66
C ALA A 544 -14.20 5.69 -12.13
N VAL A 545 -14.23 6.06 -10.85
CA VAL A 545 -13.16 6.86 -10.22
C VAL A 545 -11.87 6.07 -10.14
N ILE A 546 -11.93 4.80 -9.70
CA ILE A 546 -10.75 3.91 -9.61
C ILE A 546 -10.07 3.82 -10.98
N LEU A 547 -10.84 3.47 -12.01
CA LEU A 547 -10.36 3.35 -13.39
C LEU A 547 -9.88 4.68 -13.98
N LEU A 548 -10.52 5.80 -13.63
CA LEU A 548 -10.09 7.10 -14.12
C LEU A 548 -8.76 7.52 -13.51
N ILE A 549 -8.54 7.27 -12.22
CA ILE A 549 -7.25 7.53 -11.57
C ILE A 549 -6.17 6.61 -12.15
N PHE A 550 -6.47 5.33 -12.33
CA PHE A 550 -5.58 4.39 -13.03
C PHE A 550 -5.26 4.86 -14.46
N ALA A 551 -6.24 5.32 -15.23
CA ALA A 551 -5.98 5.87 -16.56
C ALA A 551 -5.10 7.15 -16.52
N VAL A 552 -5.22 7.95 -15.47
CA VAL A 552 -4.42 9.17 -15.28
C VAL A 552 -2.97 8.84 -14.87
N SER A 553 -2.69 7.68 -14.27
CA SER A 553 -1.31 7.28 -13.93
C SER A 553 -0.41 7.11 -15.17
N PHE A 554 -1.00 6.84 -16.34
CA PHE A 554 -0.26 6.77 -17.61
C PHE A 554 0.12 8.15 -18.18
N VAL A 555 -0.30 9.25 -17.55
CA VAL A 555 0.02 10.60 -18.04
C VAL A 555 1.41 11.00 -17.53
N PRO A 556 2.44 11.18 -18.39
CA PRO A 556 3.85 11.27 -17.97
C PRO A 556 4.21 12.43 -17.03
N PHE A 557 3.36 13.45 -16.95
CA PHE A 557 3.57 14.65 -16.14
C PHE A 557 2.62 14.72 -14.92
N VAL A 558 1.93 13.62 -14.61
CA VAL A 558 1.07 13.49 -13.43
C VAL A 558 1.60 12.35 -12.56
N ASP A 559 2.08 12.71 -11.37
CA ASP A 559 2.37 11.77 -10.31
C ASP A 559 1.06 11.33 -9.64
N ALA A 560 0.53 10.20 -10.10
CA ALA A 560 -0.65 9.57 -9.51
C ALA A 560 -0.33 8.74 -8.25
N SER A 561 0.95 8.44 -7.99
CA SER A 561 1.36 7.69 -6.80
C SER A 561 0.90 8.39 -5.52
N ALA A 562 0.86 9.72 -5.51
CA ALA A 562 0.38 10.52 -4.37
C ALA A 562 -1.03 10.17 -3.85
N ILE A 563 -1.87 9.50 -4.65
CA ILE A 563 -3.16 8.97 -4.20
C ILE A 563 -3.34 7.47 -4.43
N MET A 564 -2.47 6.83 -5.24
CA MET A 564 -2.47 5.39 -5.52
C MET A 564 -1.56 4.60 -4.58
N THR A 565 -0.69 5.27 -3.83
CA THR A 565 0.09 4.68 -2.75
C THR A 565 -0.18 5.44 -1.46
N PHE A 566 0.19 4.83 -0.34
CA PHE A 566 0.19 5.48 0.96
C PHE A 566 1.55 5.33 1.61
N THR A 567 2.16 6.43 2.08
CA THR A 567 3.43 6.38 2.81
C THR A 567 3.16 6.52 4.30
N ASP A 568 3.51 5.51 5.11
CA ASP A 568 3.44 5.64 6.56
C ASP A 568 4.49 6.64 7.04
N ARG A 569 4.08 7.56 7.92
CA ARG A 569 4.90 8.65 8.44
C ARG A 569 5.30 8.42 9.90
N GLY A 570 5.23 7.18 10.37
CA GLY A 570 5.63 6.80 11.72
C GLY A 570 4.57 7.11 12.78
N THR A 571 3.32 7.18 12.35
CA THR A 571 2.17 7.64 13.17
C THR A 571 1.03 6.62 13.22
N GLY A 572 1.26 5.42 12.65
CA GLY A 572 0.37 4.27 12.76
C GLY A 572 0.53 3.52 14.09
N GLU A 573 -0.10 2.34 14.18
CA GLU A 573 -0.04 1.47 15.37
C GLU A 573 1.39 1.04 15.72
N ASP A 574 2.25 0.90 14.70
CA ASP A 574 3.65 0.49 14.83
C ASP A 574 4.60 1.66 15.22
N GLY A 575 4.13 2.90 15.27
CA GLY A 575 4.94 4.06 15.67
C GLY A 575 6.05 4.40 14.67
N THR A 576 7.21 4.87 15.13
CA THR A 576 8.28 5.38 14.24
C THR A 576 9.05 4.30 13.47
N THR A 577 8.81 3.01 13.75
CA THR A 577 9.54 1.88 13.13
C THR A 577 9.16 1.64 11.67
N THR A 578 7.97 2.07 11.23
CA THR A 578 7.49 1.96 9.85
C THR A 578 7.52 3.29 9.09
N THR A 579 8.17 4.32 9.65
CA THR A 579 8.28 5.65 9.04
C THR A 579 9.00 5.58 7.68
N GLY A 580 8.33 5.97 6.61
CA GLY A 580 8.87 5.97 5.24
C GLY A 580 8.32 4.85 4.36
N ARG A 581 7.67 3.82 4.93
CA ARG A 581 7.22 2.64 4.18
C ARG A 581 6.07 2.99 3.22
N VAL A 582 6.17 2.59 1.95
CA VAL A 582 5.18 2.88 0.91
C VAL A 582 4.31 1.65 0.64
N TYR A 583 3.01 1.85 0.67
CA TYR A 583 2.01 0.82 0.44
C TYR A 583 1.28 1.06 -0.87
N ASP A 584 1.21 0.05 -1.73
CA ASP A 584 0.42 0.11 -2.96
C ASP A 584 -1.08 -0.09 -2.68
N LEU A 585 -1.91 0.80 -3.19
CA LEU A 585 -3.37 0.77 -3.08
C LEU A 585 -4.05 0.37 -4.40
N TYR A 586 -3.25 0.09 -5.43
CA TYR A 586 -3.66 -0.40 -6.74
C TYR A 586 -2.94 -1.72 -7.10
N PRO A 587 -2.95 -2.72 -6.20
CA PRO A 587 -2.26 -3.98 -6.45
C PRO A 587 -2.79 -4.58 -7.75
N ASN A 588 -1.86 -5.02 -8.61
CA ASN A 588 -2.16 -5.66 -9.89
C ASN A 588 -3.03 -4.84 -10.85
N ALA A 589 -3.17 -3.53 -10.67
CA ALA A 589 -3.98 -2.71 -11.56
C ALA A 589 -3.45 -2.73 -13.01
N ASP A 590 -2.12 -2.78 -13.18
CA ASP A 590 -1.47 -2.91 -14.50
C ASP A 590 -1.92 -4.17 -15.25
N ARG A 591 -2.16 -5.27 -14.52
CA ARG A 591 -2.64 -6.54 -15.09
C ARG A 591 -4.03 -6.44 -15.70
N LEU A 592 -4.81 -5.39 -15.38
CA LEU A 592 -6.08 -5.12 -16.07
C LEU A 592 -5.90 -4.81 -17.57
N LEU A 593 -4.69 -4.46 -18.00
CA LEU A 593 -4.36 -4.20 -19.41
C LEU A 593 -3.92 -5.45 -20.18
N ASP A 594 -3.64 -6.56 -19.48
CA ASP A 594 -3.26 -7.83 -20.10
C ASP A 594 -4.42 -8.38 -20.95
N TYR A 595 -4.12 -9.18 -21.98
CA TYR A 595 -5.14 -9.80 -22.83
C TYR A 595 -5.00 -11.33 -22.89
N PRO A 596 -5.96 -12.10 -22.31
CA PRO A 596 -7.08 -11.63 -21.49
C PRO A 596 -6.62 -11.14 -20.10
N PRO A 597 -7.33 -10.18 -19.47
CA PRO A 597 -6.95 -9.74 -18.14
C PRO A 597 -7.17 -10.88 -17.14
N PRO A 598 -6.19 -11.17 -16.26
CA PRO A 598 -6.30 -12.26 -15.31
C PRO A 598 -7.46 -12.03 -14.35
N TRP A 599 -8.14 -13.11 -13.97
CA TRP A 599 -9.37 -13.03 -13.19
C TRP A 599 -9.17 -12.40 -11.81
N TYR A 600 -8.00 -12.61 -11.18
CA TYR A 600 -7.71 -12.04 -9.87
C TYR A 600 -7.72 -10.49 -9.91
N ALA A 601 -7.14 -9.87 -10.94
CA ALA A 601 -7.10 -8.41 -11.09
C ALA A 601 -8.51 -7.85 -11.33
N VAL A 602 -9.30 -8.53 -12.17
CA VAL A 602 -10.71 -8.18 -12.41
C VAL A 602 -11.53 -8.30 -11.12
N ARG A 603 -11.32 -9.37 -10.35
CA ARG A 603 -11.97 -9.58 -9.05
C ARG A 603 -11.62 -8.46 -8.07
N GLN A 604 -10.34 -8.11 -7.93
CA GLN A 604 -9.88 -7.04 -7.05
C GLN A 604 -10.54 -5.70 -7.38
N LEU A 605 -10.64 -5.35 -8.67
CA LEU A 605 -11.36 -4.16 -9.13
C LEU A 605 -12.86 -4.22 -8.75
N LEU A 606 -13.54 -5.33 -9.05
CA LEU A 606 -14.98 -5.48 -8.79
C LEU A 606 -15.33 -5.52 -7.29
N LEU A 607 -14.43 -6.04 -6.46
CA LEU A 607 -14.61 -6.09 -5.01
C LEU A 607 -14.11 -4.83 -4.29
N LEU A 608 -13.65 -3.82 -5.04
CA LEU A 608 -13.10 -2.57 -4.50
C LEU A 608 -11.93 -2.83 -3.53
N GLU A 609 -11.07 -3.79 -3.88
CA GLU A 609 -9.80 -4.08 -3.19
C GLU A 609 -8.72 -3.05 -3.55
N MET A 610 -8.92 -2.30 -4.63
CA MET A 610 -8.08 -1.20 -5.08
C MET A 610 -8.85 0.13 -5.13
N GLY A 611 -8.16 1.23 -4.88
CA GLY A 611 -8.74 2.57 -4.95
C GLY A 611 -7.90 3.66 -4.28
N PRO A 612 -8.18 4.93 -4.59
CA PRO A 612 -7.37 6.02 -4.07
C PRO A 612 -7.71 6.29 -2.61
N TRP A 613 -6.69 6.44 -1.75
CA TRP A 613 -6.88 6.51 -0.29
C TRP A 613 -7.94 7.53 0.19
N PRO A 614 -8.11 8.74 -0.40
CA PRO A 614 -9.14 9.69 0.03
C PRO A 614 -10.57 9.20 -0.19
N PHE A 615 -10.73 8.14 -0.98
CA PHE A 615 -12.00 7.64 -1.48
C PHE A 615 -12.41 6.30 -0.85
N ASN A 616 -11.58 5.71 0.00
CA ASN A 616 -11.75 4.36 0.57
C ASN A 616 -13.13 4.15 1.22
N ILE A 617 -13.65 5.13 1.97
CA ILE A 617 -14.96 5.04 2.64
C ILE A 617 -16.15 4.79 1.68
N MET A 618 -15.98 5.01 0.37
CA MET A 618 -17.04 4.77 -0.61
C MET A 618 -17.48 3.29 -0.64
N GLY A 619 -16.55 2.35 -0.48
CA GLY A 619 -16.86 0.92 -0.44
C GLY A 619 -17.85 0.58 0.68
N LEU A 620 -17.61 1.13 1.88
CA LEU A 620 -18.53 1.00 3.02
C LEU A 620 -19.94 1.51 2.65
N PHE A 621 -20.05 2.68 2.03
CA PHE A 621 -21.34 3.25 1.63
C PHE A 621 -22.07 2.42 0.58
N VAL A 622 -21.35 1.77 -0.34
CA VAL A 622 -21.97 0.85 -1.32
C VAL A 622 -22.65 -0.31 -0.59
N VAL A 623 -21.95 -0.95 0.35
CA VAL A 623 -22.46 -2.10 1.12
C VAL A 623 -23.64 -1.69 2.01
N LEU A 624 -23.50 -0.58 2.75
CA LEU A 624 -24.57 -0.07 3.62
C LEU A 624 -25.82 0.36 2.83
N SER A 625 -25.63 0.99 1.67
CA SER A 625 -26.74 1.37 0.77
C SER A 625 -27.43 0.16 0.13
N LEU A 626 -26.72 -0.94 -0.07
CA LEU A 626 -27.29 -2.19 -0.56
C LEU A 626 -28.18 -2.85 0.52
N ALA A 627 -27.73 -2.84 1.78
CA ALA A 627 -28.46 -3.38 2.93
C ALA A 627 -29.66 -2.49 3.36
N TYR A 628 -29.58 -1.18 3.11
CA TYR A 628 -30.54 -0.18 3.56
C TYR A 628 -32.03 -0.52 3.33
N PRO A 629 -32.48 -1.00 2.15
CA PRO A 629 -33.89 -1.31 1.94
C PRO A 629 -34.41 -2.42 2.86
N ALA A 630 -33.60 -3.45 3.12
CA ALA A 630 -33.93 -4.55 4.02
C ALA A 630 -33.99 -4.06 5.49
N LEU A 631 -33.03 -3.23 5.90
CA LEU A 631 -33.03 -2.61 7.23
C LEU A 631 -34.28 -1.75 7.45
N MET A 632 -34.65 -0.93 6.46
CA MET A 632 -35.85 -0.12 6.54
C MET A 632 -37.15 -0.94 6.49
N TRP A 633 -37.15 -2.10 5.83
CA TRP A 633 -38.26 -3.04 5.84
C TRP A 633 -38.54 -3.56 7.26
N LEU A 634 -37.49 -3.83 8.06
CA LEU A 634 -37.60 -4.19 9.48
C LEU A 634 -38.04 -3.02 10.36
N ILE A 635 -37.39 -1.86 10.23
CA ILE A 635 -37.65 -0.67 11.07
C ILE A 635 -39.13 -0.26 10.97
N ARG A 636 -39.71 -0.28 9.76
CA ARG A 636 -41.13 0.07 9.57
C ARG A 636 -42.11 -0.90 10.23
N ARG A 637 -41.71 -2.16 10.41
CA ARG A 637 -42.51 -3.17 11.14
C ARG A 637 -42.36 -3.07 12.66
N ARG A 638 -41.77 -1.96 13.15
CA ARG A 638 -41.42 -1.76 14.56
C ARG A 638 -40.38 -2.75 15.08
N MET A 639 -39.64 -3.43 14.19
CA MET A 639 -38.54 -4.33 14.53
C MET A 639 -37.20 -3.58 14.57
N TRP A 640 -37.21 -2.29 14.93
CA TRP A 640 -35.99 -1.49 15.05
C TRP A 640 -35.03 -2.05 16.10
N TRP A 641 -35.57 -2.68 17.15
CA TRP A 641 -34.77 -3.33 18.20
C TRP A 641 -34.00 -4.54 17.67
N VAL A 642 -34.56 -5.30 16.72
CA VAL A 642 -33.84 -6.41 16.05
C VAL A 642 -32.66 -5.86 15.26
N VAL A 643 -32.88 -4.77 14.53
CA VAL A 643 -31.82 -4.11 13.76
C VAL A 643 -30.70 -3.63 14.68
N LEU A 644 -31.04 -2.96 15.79
CA LEU A 644 -30.03 -2.46 16.72
C LEU A 644 -29.33 -3.58 17.50
N LEU A 645 -30.05 -4.61 17.97
CA LEU A 645 -29.43 -5.75 18.65
C LEU A 645 -28.50 -6.53 17.72
N GLY A 646 -28.91 -6.77 16.47
CA GLY A 646 -28.05 -7.39 15.46
C GLY A 646 -26.83 -6.52 15.16
N SER A 647 -27.04 -5.21 15.03
CA SER A 647 -25.97 -4.24 14.80
C SER A 647 -24.95 -4.21 15.94
N TRP A 648 -25.39 -4.15 17.20
CA TRP A 648 -24.50 -4.23 18.36
C TRP A 648 -23.86 -5.61 18.52
N GLY A 649 -24.53 -6.69 18.09
CA GLY A 649 -23.95 -8.03 18.03
C GLY A 649 -22.78 -8.12 17.05
N LEU A 650 -22.89 -7.50 15.88
CA LEU A 650 -21.79 -7.40 14.91
C LEU A 650 -20.64 -6.52 15.44
N TYR A 651 -20.97 -5.43 16.13
CA TYR A 651 -19.97 -4.57 16.79
C TYR A 651 -19.20 -5.34 17.88
N ALA A 652 -19.91 -6.10 18.73
CA ALA A 652 -19.28 -6.96 19.74
C ALA A 652 -18.46 -8.08 19.11
N LEU A 653 -18.91 -8.65 17.98
CA LEU A 653 -18.15 -9.65 17.24
C LEU A 653 -16.82 -9.09 16.74
N HIS A 654 -16.80 -7.85 16.24
CA HIS A 654 -15.55 -7.19 15.84
C HIS A 654 -14.59 -6.99 17.02
N ILE A 655 -15.09 -6.56 18.19
CA ILE A 655 -14.25 -6.42 19.38
C ILE A 655 -13.61 -7.76 19.80
N VAL A 656 -14.36 -8.86 19.69
CA VAL A 656 -13.86 -10.19 20.09
C VAL A 656 -13.00 -10.84 19.00
N ARG A 657 -13.22 -10.47 17.72
CA ARG A 657 -12.55 -11.01 16.53
C ARG A 657 -12.22 -9.88 15.57
N PRO A 658 -11.19 -9.05 15.87
CA PRO A 658 -10.83 -7.91 15.04
C PRO A 658 -10.43 -8.32 13.62
N ASP A 659 -9.71 -9.43 13.47
CA ASP A 659 -9.24 -10.00 12.19
C ASP A 659 -10.37 -10.50 11.27
N LEU A 660 -11.62 -10.52 11.76
CA LEU A 660 -12.74 -10.99 10.94
C LEU A 660 -13.14 -9.90 9.93
N ALA A 661 -12.62 -10.01 8.72
CA ALA A 661 -12.95 -9.17 7.56
C ALA A 661 -13.98 -9.86 6.64
N PRO A 662 -15.28 -9.50 6.67
CA PRO A 662 -16.30 -10.18 5.85
C PRO A 662 -16.16 -9.93 4.35
N LEU A 663 -15.43 -8.88 3.98
CA LEU A 663 -15.19 -8.47 2.60
C LEU A 663 -13.71 -8.11 2.45
N PRO A 664 -13.05 -8.49 1.35
CA PRO A 664 -11.65 -8.16 1.08
C PRO A 664 -11.47 -6.70 0.65
N SER A 665 -12.56 -5.93 0.53
CA SER A 665 -12.53 -4.54 0.06
C SER A 665 -11.63 -3.66 0.91
N GLN A 666 -10.90 -2.76 0.26
CA GLN A 666 -9.90 -1.85 0.85
C GLN A 666 -10.44 -1.05 2.04
N PHE A 667 -11.71 -0.66 2.01
CA PHE A 667 -12.33 0.12 3.09
C PHE A 667 -12.34 -0.63 4.43
N ASN A 668 -12.29 -1.97 4.43
CA ASN A 668 -12.52 -2.75 5.65
C ASN A 668 -11.35 -2.65 6.63
N ALA A 669 -10.14 -2.37 6.16
CA ALA A 669 -8.97 -2.12 7.00
C ALA A 669 -9.07 -0.79 7.78
N VAL A 670 -9.71 0.23 7.20
CA VAL A 670 -9.84 1.57 7.80
C VAL A 670 -11.19 1.77 8.50
N PHE A 671 -12.23 1.22 7.90
CA PHE A 671 -13.61 1.36 8.31
C PHE A 671 -14.27 -0.03 8.43
N PRO A 672 -13.84 -0.87 9.40
CA PRO A 672 -14.34 -2.23 9.54
C PRO A 672 -15.86 -2.29 9.49
N LEU A 673 -16.40 -3.07 8.54
CA LEU A 673 -17.83 -3.10 8.25
C LEU A 673 -18.65 -3.46 9.50
N LEU A 674 -18.15 -4.42 10.28
CA LEU A 674 -18.79 -4.94 11.48
C LEU A 674 -18.96 -3.87 12.58
N ALA A 675 -17.96 -2.99 12.72
CA ALA A 675 -18.00 -1.88 13.67
C ALA A 675 -18.83 -0.70 13.13
N TRP A 676 -18.48 -0.20 11.96
CA TRP A 676 -18.99 1.07 11.43
C TRP A 676 -20.46 1.03 11.04
N GLN A 677 -21.02 -0.15 10.74
CA GLN A 677 -22.46 -0.27 10.48
C GLN A 677 -23.32 0.18 11.67
N VAL A 678 -22.80 0.17 12.91
CA VAL A 678 -23.53 0.64 14.10
C VAL A 678 -23.94 2.12 13.99
N LEU A 679 -23.07 2.94 13.41
CA LEU A 679 -23.33 4.36 13.17
C LEU A 679 -24.49 4.54 12.19
N PHE A 680 -24.44 3.79 11.10
CA PHE A 680 -25.43 3.86 10.03
C PHE A 680 -26.81 3.37 10.49
N THR A 681 -26.88 2.23 11.19
CA THR A 681 -28.14 1.66 11.68
C THR A 681 -28.81 2.55 12.73
N HIS A 682 -28.03 3.13 13.67
CA HIS A 682 -28.56 4.14 14.59
C HIS A 682 -29.06 5.36 13.82
N GLY A 683 -28.30 5.82 12.83
CA GLY A 683 -28.72 6.89 11.94
C GLY A 683 -30.08 6.61 11.29
N LEU A 684 -30.29 5.42 10.72
CA LEU A 684 -31.56 5.02 10.09
C LEU A 684 -32.74 5.06 11.08
N VAL A 685 -32.54 4.49 12.28
CA VAL A 685 -33.57 4.45 13.33
C VAL A 685 -33.89 5.86 13.83
N ILE A 686 -32.86 6.68 14.09
CA ILE A 686 -33.01 8.08 14.50
C ILE A 686 -33.73 8.87 13.42
N GLY A 687 -33.37 8.70 12.15
CA GLY A 687 -34.01 9.36 11.01
C GLY A 687 -35.49 8.99 10.88
N TYR A 688 -35.83 7.72 11.01
CA TYR A 688 -37.20 7.22 10.91
C TYR A 688 -38.08 7.69 12.08
N TYR A 689 -37.58 7.59 13.31
CA TYR A 689 -38.30 7.98 14.54
C TYR A 689 -37.98 9.41 15.02
N ARG A 690 -37.40 10.25 14.15
CA ARG A 690 -36.90 11.59 14.50
C ARG A 690 -37.91 12.42 15.30
N ARG A 691 -39.17 12.44 14.86
CA ARG A 691 -40.21 13.26 15.51
C ARG A 691 -40.52 12.76 16.92
N GLN A 692 -40.59 11.44 17.11
CA GLN A 692 -40.84 10.81 18.40
C GLN A 692 -39.65 11.04 19.33
N ILE A 693 -38.42 10.85 18.83
CA ILE A 693 -37.19 11.06 19.58
C ILE A 693 -37.05 12.52 20.00
N ILE A 694 -37.19 13.48 19.08
CA ILE A 694 -37.13 14.90 19.41
C ILE A 694 -38.21 15.25 20.44
N ARG A 695 -39.45 14.76 20.29
CA ARG A 695 -40.52 15.02 21.26
C ARG A 695 -40.18 14.45 22.65
N ALA A 696 -39.59 13.26 22.71
CA ALA A 696 -39.15 12.65 23.96
C ALA A 696 -37.99 13.44 24.60
N LEU A 697 -36.95 13.76 23.83
CA LEU A 697 -35.75 14.48 24.29
C LEU A 697 -36.03 15.94 24.66
N THR A 698 -37.04 16.58 24.04
CA THR A 698 -37.42 17.98 24.36
C THR A 698 -38.47 18.10 25.46
N SER A 699 -38.99 16.97 25.96
CA SER A 699 -39.84 16.92 27.16
C SER A 699 -39.05 17.37 28.41
N THR A 700 -39.72 17.71 29.50
CA THR A 700 -39.06 18.05 30.78
C THR A 700 -38.10 16.95 31.26
N PRO A 701 -38.52 15.67 31.38
CA PRO A 701 -37.58 14.61 31.76
C PRO A 701 -36.48 14.40 30.72
N GLY A 702 -36.80 14.49 29.42
CA GLY A 702 -35.80 14.37 28.35
C GLY A 702 -34.70 15.44 28.43
N LYS A 703 -35.06 16.69 28.67
CA LYS A 703 -34.09 17.79 28.84
C LYS A 703 -33.21 17.59 30.06
N ILE A 704 -33.77 17.08 31.16
CA ILE A 704 -33.00 16.76 32.36
C ILE A 704 -32.01 15.64 32.04
N LEU A 705 -32.45 14.55 31.41
CA LEU A 705 -31.58 13.42 31.04
C LEU A 705 -30.45 13.84 30.09
N VAL A 706 -30.75 14.59 29.04
CA VAL A 706 -29.73 15.10 28.11
C VAL A 706 -28.78 16.06 28.82
N GLY A 707 -29.30 16.94 29.70
CA GLY A 707 -28.45 17.84 30.49
C GLY A 707 -27.53 17.10 31.45
N VAL A 708 -28.04 16.07 32.14
CA VAL A 708 -27.25 15.19 33.02
C VAL A 708 -26.21 14.44 32.22
N PHE A 709 -26.54 13.90 31.05
CA PHE A 709 -25.57 13.26 30.19
C PHE A 709 -24.48 14.24 29.72
N VAL A 710 -24.85 15.34 29.08
CA VAL A 710 -23.89 16.31 28.49
C VAL A 710 -22.97 16.91 29.56
N VAL A 711 -23.55 17.41 30.66
CA VAL A 711 -22.78 18.07 31.73
C VAL A 711 -22.08 17.04 32.62
N GLY A 712 -22.71 15.90 32.91
CA GLY A 712 -22.13 14.84 33.72
C GLY A 712 -20.98 14.15 33.03
N TYR A 713 -21.10 13.82 31.75
CA TYR A 713 -20.04 13.21 30.95
C TYR A 713 -18.84 14.15 30.78
N ALA A 714 -19.07 15.41 30.37
CA ALA A 714 -17.98 16.38 30.26
C ALA A 714 -17.35 16.70 31.64
N GLY A 715 -18.18 16.81 32.69
CA GLY A 715 -17.70 17.02 34.06
C GLY A 715 -16.88 15.84 34.58
N PHE A 716 -17.26 14.61 34.22
CA PHE A 716 -16.50 13.39 34.53
C PHE A 716 -15.12 13.42 33.86
N LEU A 717 -15.04 13.69 32.55
CA LEU A 717 -13.75 13.80 31.85
C LEU A 717 -12.88 14.92 32.43
N VAL A 718 -13.46 16.09 32.69
CA VAL A 718 -12.74 17.23 33.31
C VAL A 718 -12.26 16.90 34.72
N TYR A 719 -13.04 16.14 35.50
CA TYR A 719 -12.66 15.73 36.84
C TYR A 719 -11.46 14.77 36.83
N LEU A 720 -11.48 13.78 35.93
CA LEU A 720 -10.34 12.88 35.73
C LEU A 720 -9.10 13.62 35.22
N TRP A 721 -9.26 14.49 34.23
CA TRP A 721 -8.20 15.36 33.71
C TRP A 721 -7.59 16.25 34.80
N ALA A 722 -8.42 16.83 35.67
CA ALA A 722 -7.94 17.63 36.77
C ALA A 722 -7.15 16.81 37.79
N GLY A 723 -7.58 15.57 38.08
CA GLY A 723 -6.84 14.65 38.93
C GLY A 723 -5.45 14.35 38.38
N ASP A 724 -5.38 14.04 37.09
CA ASP A 724 -4.12 13.79 36.37
C ASP A 724 -3.21 15.03 36.31
N SER A 725 -3.76 16.18 35.92
CA SER A 725 -3.00 17.43 35.71
C SER A 725 -2.52 18.10 37.01
N PHE A 726 -3.30 17.98 38.10
CA PHE A 726 -2.99 18.62 39.38
C PHE A 726 -2.49 17.62 40.44
N GLY A 727 -2.36 16.34 40.11
CA GLY A 727 -1.75 15.32 40.97
C GLY A 727 -2.59 14.90 42.18
N PHE A 728 -3.93 14.89 42.06
CA PHE A 728 -4.83 14.38 43.11
C PHE A 728 -5.61 13.16 42.61
N GLU A 729 -5.98 12.26 43.52
CA GLU A 729 -6.78 11.08 43.17
C GLU A 729 -8.26 11.46 42.96
N PRO A 730 -8.85 11.22 41.78
CA PRO A 730 -10.22 11.59 41.47
C PRO A 730 -11.21 10.56 42.04
N ALA A 731 -11.33 10.47 43.36
CA ALA A 731 -12.24 9.52 44.05
C ALA A 731 -13.69 9.60 43.53
N PRO A 732 -14.38 8.47 43.27
CA PRO A 732 -13.99 7.08 43.59
C PRO A 732 -13.16 6.37 42.50
N PHE A 733 -12.60 7.11 41.54
CA PHE A 733 -11.90 6.54 40.39
C PHE A 733 -10.37 6.48 40.63
N PRO A 734 -9.68 5.48 40.07
CA PRO A 734 -8.22 5.38 40.12
C PRO A 734 -7.52 6.60 39.52
N ALA A 735 -6.36 6.98 40.07
CA ALA A 735 -5.58 8.13 39.61
C ALA A 735 -5.02 8.00 38.18
N ASP A 736 -4.78 6.77 37.73
CA ASP A 736 -4.29 6.41 36.40
C ASP A 736 -5.39 6.25 35.35
N LEU A 737 -6.67 6.27 35.75
CA LEU A 737 -7.80 6.05 34.85
C LEU A 737 -7.79 7.01 33.66
N TYR A 738 -7.41 8.27 33.85
CA TYR A 738 -7.39 9.26 32.77
C TYR A 738 -6.42 8.89 31.64
N ARG A 739 -5.24 8.35 31.98
CA ARG A 739 -4.23 7.93 31.00
C ARG A 739 -4.66 6.67 30.27
N MET A 740 -5.21 5.68 31.00
CA MET A 740 -5.73 4.44 30.41
C MET A 740 -6.98 4.65 29.54
N LEU A 741 -7.70 5.74 29.77
CA LEU A 741 -8.97 5.99 29.09
C LEU A 741 -8.76 6.17 27.58
N TYR A 742 -7.63 6.76 27.14
CA TYR A 742 -7.34 6.91 25.72
C TYR A 742 -7.21 5.55 25.03
N ASP A 743 -6.27 4.71 25.49
CA ASP A 743 -5.97 3.41 24.89
C ASP A 743 -7.17 2.45 24.93
N SER A 744 -7.98 2.53 25.99
CA SER A 744 -9.12 1.60 26.17
C SER A 744 -10.39 2.00 25.44
N GLY A 745 -10.56 3.28 25.07
CA GLY A 745 -11.88 3.77 24.64
C GLY A 745 -11.90 4.87 23.58
N TYR A 746 -10.80 5.60 23.39
CA TYR A 746 -10.71 6.72 22.47
C TYR A 746 -9.56 6.64 21.43
N PRO A 747 -8.96 5.47 21.08
CA PRO A 747 -7.98 5.47 20.01
C PRO A 747 -8.61 5.99 18.72
N ARG A 748 -7.92 6.89 18.03
CA ARG A 748 -8.41 7.47 16.76
C ARG A 748 -8.36 6.48 15.59
N ILE A 749 -7.58 5.40 15.72
CA ILE A 749 -7.46 4.35 14.72
C ILE A 749 -8.77 3.57 14.54
N ASP A 750 -9.47 3.29 15.65
CA ASP A 750 -10.63 2.39 15.66
C ASP A 750 -11.90 3.03 16.27
N LEU A 751 -13.05 2.48 15.90
CA LEU A 751 -14.35 2.91 16.43
C LEU A 751 -14.64 2.29 17.81
N HIS A 752 -13.92 2.74 18.84
CA HIS A 752 -14.12 2.31 20.21
C HIS A 752 -15.33 2.98 20.90
N TRP A 753 -15.72 2.42 22.05
CA TRP A 753 -16.94 2.81 22.76
C TRP A 753 -16.95 4.27 23.22
N GLY A 754 -15.81 4.85 23.58
CA GLY A 754 -15.70 6.24 24.03
C GLY A 754 -16.06 7.24 22.93
N ARG A 755 -15.63 6.96 21.70
CA ARG A 755 -15.96 7.75 20.51
C ARG A 755 -17.46 7.74 20.19
N LEU A 756 -18.16 6.63 20.47
CA LEU A 756 -19.62 6.58 20.33
C LEU A 756 -20.32 7.52 21.31
N LEU A 757 -19.78 7.69 22.53
CA LEU A 757 -20.29 8.66 23.51
C LEU A 757 -20.02 10.09 23.08
N ASP A 758 -18.82 10.37 22.56
CA ASP A 758 -18.45 11.68 22.02
C ASP A 758 -19.32 12.06 20.83
N LEU A 759 -19.66 11.10 19.96
CA LEU A 759 -20.57 11.32 18.85
C LEU A 759 -21.97 11.73 19.34
N VAL A 760 -22.48 11.09 20.39
CA VAL A 760 -23.75 11.50 21.02
C VAL A 760 -23.64 12.90 21.62
N LEU A 761 -22.54 13.22 22.30
CA LEU A 761 -22.26 14.55 22.86
C LEU A 761 -22.25 15.63 21.77
N VAL A 762 -21.49 15.41 20.69
CA VAL A 762 -21.37 16.34 19.56
C VAL A 762 -22.72 16.53 18.88
N MET A 763 -23.45 15.44 18.60
CA MET A 763 -24.77 15.53 17.98
C MET A 763 -25.78 16.27 18.85
N ALA A 764 -25.86 15.95 20.15
CA ALA A 764 -26.79 16.59 21.08
C ALA A 764 -26.48 18.08 21.25
N SER A 765 -25.21 18.43 21.41
CA SER A 765 -24.74 19.80 21.58
C SER A 765 -24.94 20.62 20.30
N SER A 766 -24.53 20.09 19.15
CA SER A 766 -24.71 20.73 17.85
C SER A 766 -26.19 20.96 17.55
N TYR A 767 -27.03 19.95 17.78
CA TYR A 767 -28.47 20.08 17.57
C TYR A 767 -29.08 21.15 18.48
N ALA A 768 -28.72 21.18 19.77
CA ALA A 768 -29.23 22.19 20.71
C ALA A 768 -28.83 23.62 20.31
N VAL A 769 -27.55 23.83 19.99
CA VAL A 769 -27.01 25.13 19.54
C VAL A 769 -27.68 25.57 18.24
N LEU A 770 -27.71 24.71 17.22
CA LEU A 770 -28.31 25.03 15.92
C LEU A 770 -29.82 25.27 16.01
N THR A 771 -30.50 24.64 16.97
CA THR A 771 -31.94 24.86 17.18
C THR A 771 -32.21 26.26 17.71
N VAL A 772 -31.37 26.76 18.61
CA VAL A 772 -31.59 28.03 19.31
C VAL A 772 -30.97 29.22 18.57
N ALA A 773 -29.77 29.05 18.02
CA ALA A 773 -28.99 30.09 17.37
C ALA A 773 -29.05 30.00 15.83
N TRP A 774 -30.12 29.43 15.27
CA TRP A 774 -30.22 29.19 13.82
C TRP A 774 -30.01 30.43 12.97
N LYS A 775 -30.78 31.50 13.20
CA LYS A 775 -30.76 32.69 12.33
C LYS A 775 -29.37 33.33 12.17
N PRO A 776 -28.62 33.62 13.25
CA PRO A 776 -27.28 34.18 13.09
C PRO A 776 -26.31 33.20 12.43
N ILE A 777 -26.34 31.93 12.80
CA ILE A 777 -25.44 30.91 12.23
C ILE A 777 -25.70 30.73 10.73
N ASN A 778 -26.97 30.63 10.34
CA ASN A 778 -27.38 30.53 8.94
C ASN A 778 -27.00 31.78 8.12
N ALA A 779 -27.05 32.98 8.72
CA ALA A 779 -26.66 34.20 8.04
C ALA A 779 -25.16 34.25 7.73
N VAL A 780 -24.31 33.75 8.63
CA VAL A 780 -22.85 33.80 8.48
C VAL A 780 -22.31 32.63 7.65
N MET A 781 -22.79 31.41 7.91
CA MET A 781 -22.19 30.18 7.36
C MET A 781 -23.12 29.41 6.42
N GLY A 782 -24.42 29.69 6.45
CA GLY A 782 -25.42 28.95 5.68
C GLY A 782 -25.24 29.08 4.16
N TRP A 783 -24.68 30.19 3.67
CA TRP A 783 -24.43 30.39 2.23
C TRP A 783 -23.39 29.42 1.65
N LEU A 784 -22.46 28.92 2.49
CA LEU A 784 -21.39 28.01 2.11
C LEU A 784 -21.74 26.56 2.50
N TRP A 785 -22.02 26.32 3.78
CA TRP A 785 -22.17 24.97 4.30
C TRP A 785 -23.44 24.26 3.83
N ILE A 786 -24.58 24.96 3.77
CA ILE A 786 -25.83 24.31 3.36
C ILE A 786 -25.71 23.78 1.93
N PRO A 787 -25.34 24.59 0.90
CA PRO A 787 -25.21 24.06 -0.46
C PRO A 787 -24.25 22.88 -0.59
N LEU A 788 -23.11 22.93 0.09
CA LEU A 788 -22.12 21.84 0.09
C LEU A 788 -22.67 20.58 0.77
N GLY A 789 -23.35 20.72 1.91
CA GLY A 789 -23.95 19.60 2.63
C GLY A 789 -25.15 18.98 1.90
N GLN A 790 -25.87 19.76 1.10
CA GLN A 790 -26.95 19.26 0.24
C GLN A 790 -26.43 18.42 -0.94
N ALA A 791 -25.17 18.59 -1.31
CA ALA A 791 -24.48 17.87 -2.39
C ALA A 791 -23.19 17.19 -1.87
N SER A 792 -23.21 16.71 -0.63
CA SER A 792 -21.97 16.30 0.04
C SER A 792 -21.31 15.10 -0.63
N LEU A 793 -22.10 14.19 -1.24
CA LEU A 793 -21.54 13.06 -1.98
C LEU A 793 -20.82 13.52 -3.25
N TYR A 794 -21.37 14.53 -3.92
CA TYR A 794 -20.72 15.15 -5.08
C TYR A 794 -19.38 15.77 -4.70
N VAL A 795 -19.36 16.55 -3.61
CA VAL A 795 -18.14 17.19 -3.10
C VAL A 795 -17.11 16.12 -2.74
N PHE A 796 -17.55 15.04 -2.08
CA PHE A 796 -16.70 13.90 -1.74
C PHE A 796 -16.13 13.19 -2.97
N ILE A 797 -16.81 13.14 -4.11
CA ILE A 797 -16.24 12.51 -5.31
C ILE A 797 -15.24 13.45 -5.99
N VAL A 798 -15.60 14.73 -6.12
CA VAL A 798 -14.79 15.70 -6.86
C VAL A 798 -13.50 16.05 -6.13
N HIS A 799 -13.47 16.04 -4.80
CA HIS A 799 -12.27 16.42 -4.05
C HIS A 799 -11.07 15.51 -4.31
N VAL A 800 -11.27 14.23 -4.66
CA VAL A 800 -10.18 13.29 -4.98
C VAL A 800 -9.31 13.85 -6.11
N PHE A 801 -9.93 14.45 -7.14
CA PHE A 801 -9.20 15.08 -8.24
C PHE A 801 -8.48 16.36 -7.82
N PHE A 802 -8.99 17.08 -6.82
CA PHE A 802 -8.29 18.24 -6.26
C PHE A 802 -7.09 17.81 -5.39
N VAL A 803 -7.19 16.69 -4.67
CA VAL A 803 -6.06 16.12 -3.93
C VAL A 803 -4.94 15.78 -4.92
N LEU A 804 -5.26 15.06 -6.00
CA LEU A 804 -4.30 14.77 -7.07
C LEU A 804 -3.70 16.03 -7.71
N ALA A 805 -4.56 17.01 -8.04
CA ALA A 805 -4.11 18.26 -8.65
C ALA A 805 -3.17 19.06 -7.74
N VAL A 806 -3.42 19.08 -6.42
CA VAL A 806 -2.56 19.76 -5.44
C VAL A 806 -1.25 19.02 -5.24
N ALA A 807 -1.28 17.69 -5.20
CA ALA A 807 -0.07 16.87 -5.07
C ALA A 807 0.93 17.12 -6.22
N ASN A 808 0.42 17.48 -7.39
CA ASN A 808 1.18 17.73 -8.61
C ASN A 808 1.57 19.20 -8.85
N ILE A 809 1.40 20.10 -7.86
CA ILE A 809 1.83 21.50 -8.00
C ILE A 809 3.36 21.59 -7.86
N PRO A 810 4.10 21.99 -8.91
CA PRO A 810 5.57 22.07 -8.83
C PRO A 810 6.02 23.13 -7.81
N GLY A 811 6.98 22.77 -6.95
CA GLY A 811 7.56 23.68 -5.96
C GLY A 811 6.63 24.08 -4.81
N LEU A 812 5.53 23.35 -4.60
CA LEU A 812 4.64 23.56 -3.44
C LEU A 812 5.35 23.16 -2.15
N ASP A 813 5.61 24.15 -1.28
CA ASP A 813 6.09 23.91 0.08
C ASP A 813 4.89 23.55 0.97
N ARG A 814 4.74 22.26 1.27
CA ARG A 814 3.65 21.73 2.11
C ARG A 814 3.69 22.25 3.55
N GLN A 815 4.82 22.76 4.02
CA GLN A 815 4.97 23.36 5.36
C GLN A 815 4.73 24.88 5.38
N SER A 816 4.56 25.50 4.21
CA SER A 816 4.30 26.93 4.14
C SER A 816 2.85 27.28 4.49
N PHE A 817 2.67 27.94 5.64
CA PHE A 817 1.37 28.42 6.11
C PHE A 817 0.60 29.25 5.06
N TRP A 818 1.27 30.13 4.33
CA TRP A 818 0.62 31.00 3.35
C TRP A 818 0.21 30.23 2.08
N GLN A 819 1.08 29.33 1.59
CA GLN A 819 0.77 28.50 0.43
C GLN A 819 -0.40 27.55 0.75
N GLY A 820 -0.36 26.88 1.91
CA GLY A 820 -1.46 26.00 2.32
C GLY A 820 -2.78 26.74 2.51
N THR A 821 -2.77 27.95 3.08
CA THR A 821 -3.97 28.80 3.22
C THR A 821 -4.56 29.15 1.85
N LEU A 822 -3.71 29.54 0.90
CA LEU A 822 -4.12 29.87 -0.47
C LEU A 822 -4.76 28.65 -1.14
N VAL A 823 -4.10 27.49 -1.06
CA VAL A 823 -4.54 26.23 -1.67
C VAL A 823 -5.90 25.80 -1.12
N HIS A 824 -6.06 25.70 0.21
CA HIS A 824 -7.35 25.33 0.81
C HIS A 824 -8.46 26.31 0.43
N THR A 825 -8.17 27.62 0.46
CA THR A 825 -9.17 28.64 0.08
C THR A 825 -9.58 28.49 -1.39
N ALA A 826 -8.62 28.29 -2.29
CA ALA A 826 -8.87 28.12 -3.72
C ALA A 826 -9.69 26.87 -4.00
N VAL A 827 -9.35 25.73 -3.39
CA VAL A 827 -10.08 24.46 -3.58
C VAL A 827 -11.50 24.56 -3.03
N ILE A 828 -11.70 25.10 -1.82
CA ILE A 828 -13.04 25.29 -1.24
C ILE A 828 -13.89 26.21 -2.13
N ALA A 829 -13.30 27.31 -2.62
CA ALA A 829 -14.00 28.24 -3.52
C ALA A 829 -14.37 27.58 -4.86
N ALA A 830 -13.47 26.77 -5.44
CA ALA A 830 -13.71 26.04 -6.68
C ALA A 830 -14.84 25.02 -6.52
N ILE A 831 -14.79 24.19 -5.48
CA ILE A 831 -15.85 23.22 -5.15
C ILE A 831 -17.19 23.94 -4.93
N TYR A 832 -17.19 25.04 -4.16
CA TYR A 832 -18.39 25.83 -3.94
C TYR A 832 -18.98 26.36 -5.25
N PHE A 833 -18.13 26.88 -6.15
CA PHE A 833 -18.55 27.34 -7.46
C PHE A 833 -19.14 26.21 -8.31
N MET A 834 -18.51 25.03 -8.34
CA MET A 834 -18.99 23.85 -9.06
C MET A 834 -20.38 23.41 -8.55
N VAL A 835 -20.59 23.41 -7.23
CA VAL A 835 -21.90 23.09 -6.62
C VAL A 835 -22.96 24.14 -6.99
N ARG A 836 -22.60 25.43 -6.95
CA ARG A 836 -23.52 26.52 -7.35
C ARG A 836 -23.89 26.48 -8.82
N LYS A 837 -22.96 26.08 -9.69
CA LYS A 837 -23.16 25.90 -11.13
C LYS A 837 -23.71 24.53 -11.53
N ARG A 838 -23.90 23.61 -10.57
CA ARG A 838 -24.39 22.24 -10.79
C ARG A 838 -23.55 21.48 -11.82
N PHE A 839 -22.24 21.72 -11.81
CA PHE A 839 -21.30 21.10 -12.74
C PHE A 839 -21.35 19.56 -12.61
N LEU A 840 -21.57 18.84 -13.70
CA LEU A 840 -21.66 17.37 -13.74
C LEU A 840 -22.70 16.71 -12.80
N PHE A 841 -23.74 17.44 -12.35
CA PHE A 841 -24.78 16.87 -11.49
C PHE A 841 -25.67 15.80 -12.16
N SER A 842 -25.59 15.67 -13.50
CA SER A 842 -26.25 14.59 -14.24
C SER A 842 -25.51 13.25 -14.07
N VAL A 843 -24.19 13.30 -14.04
CA VAL A 843 -23.32 12.11 -13.98
C VAL A 843 -23.06 11.73 -12.51
N ILE A 844 -22.58 12.67 -11.71
CA ILE A 844 -22.13 12.42 -10.33
C ILE A 844 -23.33 12.49 -9.35
N PRO A 845 -23.49 11.52 -8.44
CA PRO A 845 -24.55 11.51 -7.44
C PRO A 845 -24.37 12.62 -6.38
N ARG A 846 -25.46 13.01 -5.72
CA ARG A 846 -25.51 14.14 -4.76
C ARG A 846 -25.79 13.71 -3.33
#